data_AF-A0A367YYN6-F1
#
_entry.id   AF-A0A367YYN6-F1
#
_cell.length_a   1.000
_cell.length_b   1.000
_cell.length_c   1.000
_cell.angle_alpha   90.00
_cell.angle_beta   90.00
_cell.angle_gamma   90.00
#
_symmetry.space_group_name_H-M   'P 1'
#
loop_
_entity.id
_entity.type
_entity.pdbx_description
1 polymer ?
#
loop_
_entity_poly.entity_id
_entity_poly.type
_entity_poly.pdbx_seq_one_letter_code
_entity_poly.pdbx_strand_id
1 'polypeptide(L)'
;MTARRPAAWVRALTTTAVGLALLLTGWSPARADDAVAVHDGSFQIEGSGYGHGWGMSQWGAYGAARQGLHWRDILGFYYPGTTITRLDASSIRVWLTADTDASLQVLAEKGIRLYEPKARKYATLPTGSSYAEWRVRRSGSSFVLERRAKGGAWKKHDPGLSASRPWQFDTSDDVVSVVLPGGRTTEYRGRVGLIAAGSGARTVNTVDLELYLRGVVPAEMPTSWHGEAVRAQAVAARSYAVRLREHSSTSGYDVCDTTACQVYKGVATTVSGRRTSHETSGGTAAVQGTARYVVSYRGEVALTQFSASNGGHTARGDHPYLTARKDPYDGVVQSQAWKVTLTARQLAAAWPQVGTVRELQVTARDGAGSWGGRVRTIKVVGSKSSVTVSGATFRGRFGLRSDLLRVVPTATAIDRRWQQTGGADGPLGRPTGPERDVADGRMREFSRHTLFSSPRTDAYWTVGRIRDRYRALGTAGSRLRFPISDEEAGPHGSRISRFENGAIIFTGPTGARVVRDGFWRSYRDDARLRDALGVPAGEEVAHTTLRTPVQRFSKGWAFWQGGRAVPLIGGFGGHWNRLSDSEQRHRGVPTGPETRSAAKGVPVQRFTTGTWFWVDHRVRETYGKIDERYRQLGAEKSRLGLPLGTEEAGPGGSRVSRFEGGTITWKSGKATVRYR
;
A
#
# COMPACT_ATOMS: atom_id res chain seq x y z
N MET A 1 10.61 16.78 66.01
CA MET A 1 9.83 15.89 66.88
C MET A 1 8.64 16.67 67.42
N THR A 2 7.42 16.27 67.00
CA THR A 2 6.25 15.94 67.85
C THR A 2 5.43 17.14 68.32
N ALA A 3 4.09 17.14 68.33
CA ALA A 3 3.07 16.26 67.75
C ALA A 3 1.69 16.97 67.94
N ARG A 4 0.81 16.76 66.95
CA ARG A 4 -0.67 16.61 66.95
C ARG A 4 -1.55 17.23 68.06
N ARG A 5 -2.63 17.88 67.61
CA ARG A 5 -3.92 18.05 68.31
C ARG A 5 -5.00 17.12 67.71
N PRO A 6 -6.00 16.66 68.49
CA PRO A 6 -7.11 15.84 67.99
C PRO A 6 -8.39 16.63 67.70
N ALA A 7 -9.33 15.91 67.11
CA ALA A 7 -10.55 16.32 66.43
C ALA A 7 -11.75 16.63 67.34
N ALA A 8 -12.75 17.31 66.77
CA ALA A 8 -14.15 17.20 67.18
C ALA A 8 -15.07 17.37 65.96
N TRP A 9 -16.09 16.51 65.92
CA TRP A 9 -17.15 16.44 64.92
C TRP A 9 -18.35 17.31 65.35
N VAL A 10 -19.00 18.00 64.41
CA VAL A 10 -20.44 18.36 64.50
C VAL A 10 -21.07 18.36 63.10
N ARG A 11 -22.12 17.56 62.93
CA ARG A 11 -23.21 17.69 61.93
C ARG A 11 -24.38 18.39 62.64
N ALA A 12 -25.30 19.12 62.04
CA ALA A 12 -25.63 19.58 60.70
C ALA A 12 -26.75 20.63 60.87
N LEU A 13 -26.97 21.53 59.91
CA LEU A 13 -28.31 21.92 59.46
C LEU A 13 -28.23 22.84 58.24
N THR A 14 -29.17 22.60 57.34
CA THR A 14 -29.30 23.07 55.96
C THR A 14 -29.96 24.44 55.87
N THR A 15 -29.41 25.34 55.04
CA THR A 15 -30.16 26.43 54.39
C THR A 15 -29.73 26.57 52.94
N THR A 16 -30.73 26.54 52.07
CA THR A 16 -30.68 26.61 50.61
C THR A 16 -30.21 27.99 50.13
N ALA A 17 -29.18 28.05 49.30
CA ALA A 17 -28.83 29.22 48.52
C ALA A 17 -28.76 28.83 47.04
N VAL A 18 -29.58 29.51 46.23
CA VAL A 18 -29.65 29.38 44.77
C VAL A 18 -28.35 29.93 44.17
N GLY A 19 -27.50 29.04 43.67
CA GLY A 19 -26.28 29.38 42.93
C GLY A 19 -26.53 29.35 41.42
N LEU A 20 -26.41 30.52 40.80
CA LEU A 20 -26.40 30.71 39.35
C LEU A 20 -25.24 29.88 38.74
N ALA A 21 -25.54 28.72 38.16
CA ALA A 21 -24.55 27.91 37.49
C ALA A 21 -24.15 28.57 36.17
N LEU A 22 -23.03 29.29 36.17
CA LEU A 22 -22.26 29.58 34.97
C LEU A 22 -21.98 28.26 34.26
N LEU A 23 -22.69 28.04 33.13
CA LEU A 23 -22.36 27.02 32.16
C LEU A 23 -21.01 27.36 31.54
N LEU A 24 -19.93 27.03 32.25
CA LEU A 24 -18.64 26.79 31.64
C LEU A 24 -18.84 25.60 30.70
N THR A 25 -19.06 25.88 29.42
CA THR A 25 -18.90 24.87 28.37
C THR A 25 -17.44 24.44 28.37
N GLY A 26 -17.10 23.48 29.25
CA GLY A 26 -15.81 22.84 29.26
C GLY A 26 -15.62 22.18 27.89
N TRP A 27 -14.68 22.69 27.10
CA TRP A 27 -14.14 21.94 25.98
C TRP A 27 -13.67 20.60 26.52
N SER A 28 -14.39 19.53 26.14
CA SER A 28 -13.94 18.17 26.42
C SER A 28 -12.58 17.99 25.78
N PRO A 29 -11.58 17.42 26.47
CA PRO A 29 -10.27 17.18 25.88
C PRO A 29 -10.42 16.30 24.63
N ALA A 30 -9.65 16.65 23.60
CA ALA A 30 -9.65 15.98 22.31
C ALA A 30 -9.57 14.47 22.47
N ARG A 31 -10.59 13.75 22.00
CA ARG A 31 -10.72 12.30 22.14
C ARG A 31 -9.60 11.61 21.36
N ALA A 32 -8.90 10.68 22.01
CA ALA A 32 -8.04 9.74 21.31
C ALA A 32 -8.90 8.90 20.34
N ASP A 33 -8.37 8.63 19.15
CA ASP A 33 -8.93 7.60 18.28
C ASP A 33 -8.73 6.22 18.93
N ASP A 34 -9.54 5.24 18.52
CA ASP A 34 -9.30 3.85 18.88
C ASP A 34 -7.95 3.39 18.31
N ALA A 35 -7.25 2.55 19.06
CA ALA A 35 -6.01 1.94 18.59
C ALA A 35 -6.31 1.01 17.41
N VAL A 36 -5.53 1.16 16.34
CA VAL A 36 -5.62 0.32 15.14
C VAL A 36 -4.52 -0.73 15.20
N ALA A 37 -4.90 -2.01 15.18
CA ALA A 37 -3.95 -3.11 15.09
C ALA A 37 -3.38 -3.25 13.67
N VAL A 38 -2.15 -3.76 13.58
CA VAL A 38 -1.50 -4.08 12.32
C VAL A 38 -2.22 -5.26 11.66
N HIS A 39 -2.53 -5.13 10.37
CA HIS A 39 -3.11 -6.19 9.55
C HIS A 39 -2.28 -6.36 8.28
N ASP A 40 -1.97 -7.61 7.91
CA ASP A 40 -1.08 -7.95 6.78
C ASP A 40 0.25 -7.17 6.80
N GLY A 41 0.80 -6.96 8.00
CA GLY A 41 2.07 -6.24 8.21
C GLY A 41 2.03 -4.75 7.84
N SER A 42 0.85 -4.15 7.70
CA SER A 42 0.69 -2.75 7.28
C SER A 42 -0.46 -2.02 7.98
N PHE A 43 -0.47 -0.71 7.81
CA PHE A 43 -1.52 0.22 8.19
C PHE A 43 -1.90 1.05 6.98
N GLN A 44 -3.19 1.35 6.85
CA GLN A 44 -3.65 2.32 5.87
C GLN A 44 -3.80 3.68 6.54
N ILE A 45 -3.19 4.69 5.94
CA ILE A 45 -3.31 6.09 6.38
C ILE A 45 -4.17 6.81 5.36
N GLU A 46 -5.26 7.41 5.84
CA GLU A 46 -6.11 8.28 5.03
C GLU A 46 -5.95 9.71 5.52
N GLY A 47 -5.86 10.69 4.63
CA GLY A 47 -5.73 12.07 5.00
C GLY A 47 -6.30 13.04 3.97
N SER A 48 -6.25 14.32 4.32
CA SER A 48 -6.75 15.42 3.49
C SER A 48 -5.78 16.60 3.53
N GLY A 49 -5.70 17.36 2.43
CA GLY A 49 -4.88 18.55 2.31
C GLY A 49 -3.38 18.29 2.14
N TYR A 50 -2.60 19.37 2.06
CA TYR A 50 -1.17 19.34 1.79
C TYR A 50 -0.48 20.53 2.48
N GLY A 51 0.35 20.24 3.47
CA GLY A 51 1.05 21.22 4.30
C GLY A 51 0.47 21.34 5.72
N HIS A 52 0.91 22.39 6.41
CA HIS A 52 0.59 22.61 7.83
C HIS A 52 -0.84 23.14 8.06
N GLY A 53 -1.50 23.68 7.04
CA GLY A 53 -2.91 24.11 7.11
C GLY A 53 -3.17 25.40 7.88
N TRP A 54 -2.14 26.13 8.30
CA TRP A 54 -2.29 27.45 8.91
C TRP A 54 -2.40 28.52 7.83
N GLY A 55 -3.28 29.50 8.06
CA GLY A 55 -3.50 30.62 7.15
C GLY A 55 -4.03 30.17 5.80
N MET A 56 -3.52 30.76 4.72
CA MET A 56 -4.14 30.63 3.39
C MET A 56 -3.93 29.25 2.76
N SER A 57 -5.03 28.63 2.33
CA SER A 57 -4.99 27.48 1.41
C SER A 57 -4.87 28.00 -0.02
N GLN A 58 -3.89 27.52 -0.78
CA GLN A 58 -3.74 27.89 -2.20
C GLN A 58 -4.88 27.32 -3.04
N TRP A 59 -5.25 26.05 -2.83
CA TRP A 59 -6.42 25.44 -3.47
C TRP A 59 -7.72 26.10 -3.07
N GLY A 60 -7.85 26.50 -1.79
CA GLY A 60 -9.01 27.23 -1.32
C GLY A 60 -9.06 28.67 -1.86
N ALA A 61 -7.95 29.38 -1.98
CA ALA A 61 -7.89 30.70 -2.62
C ALA A 61 -8.30 30.61 -4.10
N TYR A 62 -7.87 29.56 -4.81
CA TYR A 62 -8.32 29.30 -6.17
C TYR A 62 -9.81 28.96 -6.24
N GLY A 63 -10.33 28.14 -5.33
CA GLY A 63 -11.75 27.85 -5.21
C GLY A 63 -12.61 29.09 -4.95
N ALA A 64 -12.17 29.96 -4.03
CA ALA A 64 -12.83 31.21 -3.69
C ALA A 64 -12.85 32.17 -4.88
N ALA A 65 -11.71 32.32 -5.56
CA ALA A 65 -11.60 33.14 -6.76
C ALA A 65 -12.52 32.64 -7.88
N ARG A 66 -12.65 31.32 -8.06
CA ARG A 66 -13.60 30.71 -9.02
C ARG A 66 -15.07 30.92 -8.65
N GLN A 67 -15.35 31.22 -7.39
CA GLN A 67 -16.68 31.62 -6.90
C GLN A 67 -16.88 33.14 -6.92
N GLY A 68 -15.96 33.90 -7.51
CA GLY A 68 -16.08 35.34 -7.71
C GLY A 68 -15.54 36.20 -6.57
N LEU A 69 -14.87 35.63 -5.56
CA LEU A 69 -14.26 36.42 -4.49
C LEU A 69 -13.02 37.17 -4.98
N HIS A 70 -12.89 38.42 -4.57
CA HIS A 70 -11.71 39.23 -4.84
C HIS A 70 -10.56 38.87 -3.88
N TRP A 71 -9.32 39.19 -4.27
CA TRP A 71 -8.12 38.87 -3.47
C TRP A 71 -8.16 39.42 -2.04
N ARG A 72 -8.85 40.55 -1.82
CA ARG A 72 -9.07 41.13 -0.49
C ARG A 72 -9.98 40.27 0.37
N ASP A 73 -11.07 39.76 -0.19
CA ASP A 73 -12.02 38.88 0.51
C ASP A 73 -11.35 37.54 0.85
N ILE A 74 -10.56 37.02 -0.08
CA ILE A 74 -9.75 35.81 0.11
C ILE A 74 -8.81 35.98 1.31
N LEU A 75 -8.02 37.07 1.35
CA LEU A 75 -7.12 37.32 2.48
C LEU A 75 -7.88 37.59 3.79
N GLY A 76 -8.99 38.33 3.75
CA GLY A 76 -9.83 38.57 4.92
C GLY A 76 -10.43 37.28 5.49
N PHE A 77 -10.71 36.30 4.64
CA PHE A 77 -11.11 34.96 5.06
C PHE A 77 -9.97 34.21 5.77
N TYR A 78 -8.77 34.18 5.21
CA TYR A 78 -7.67 33.38 5.78
C TYR A 78 -6.92 34.04 6.94
N TYR A 79 -7.01 35.36 7.05
CA TYR A 79 -6.39 36.16 8.10
C TYR A 79 -7.43 37.08 8.76
N PRO A 80 -8.47 36.55 9.43
CA PRO A 80 -9.51 37.36 10.04
C PRO A 80 -8.97 38.34 11.08
N GLY A 81 -9.60 39.51 11.17
CA GLY A 81 -9.18 40.57 12.10
C GLY A 81 -7.91 41.32 11.68
N THR A 82 -7.41 41.07 10.47
CA THR A 82 -6.33 41.85 9.86
C THR A 82 -6.86 42.92 8.91
N THR A 83 -6.00 43.86 8.54
CA THR A 83 -6.30 44.92 7.59
C THR A 83 -5.29 44.92 6.46
N ILE A 84 -5.68 45.36 5.26
CA ILE A 84 -4.73 45.57 4.17
C ILE A 84 -4.15 46.98 4.27
N THR A 85 -2.83 47.10 4.37
CA THR A 85 -2.10 48.37 4.39
C THR A 85 -1.11 48.43 3.24
N ARG A 86 -0.47 49.59 3.05
CA ARG A 86 0.52 49.81 2.00
C ARG A 86 1.88 50.10 2.62
N LEU A 87 2.91 49.36 2.20
CA LEU A 87 4.29 49.59 2.59
C LEU A 87 4.93 50.73 1.80
N ASP A 88 6.00 51.28 2.34
CA ASP A 88 6.98 52.03 1.56
C ASP A 88 7.81 51.13 0.64
N ALA A 89 8.34 51.74 -0.42
CA ALA A 89 9.26 51.05 -1.30
C ALA A 89 10.40 50.48 -0.46
N SER A 90 10.67 49.18 -0.61
CA SER A 90 11.61 48.49 0.26
C SER A 90 12.31 47.35 -0.48
N SER A 91 13.49 46.98 0.01
CA SER A 91 14.28 45.88 -0.50
C SER A 91 14.31 44.70 0.47
N ILE A 92 14.77 43.57 -0.03
CA ILE A 92 14.99 42.35 0.75
C ILE A 92 16.34 41.74 0.40
N ARG A 93 17.01 41.16 1.41
CA ARG A 93 18.27 40.45 1.30
C ARG A 93 18.01 38.95 1.43
N VAL A 94 18.30 38.20 0.37
CA VAL A 94 18.04 36.76 0.29
C VAL A 94 19.36 36.01 0.32
N TRP A 95 19.56 35.13 1.31
CA TRP A 95 20.65 34.17 1.28
C TRP A 95 20.37 33.10 0.22
N LEU A 96 21.28 32.99 -0.76
CA LEU A 96 21.24 31.98 -1.81
C LEU A 96 21.92 30.71 -1.29
N THR A 97 21.14 29.74 -0.83
CA THR A 97 21.64 28.53 -0.17
C THR A 97 22.26 27.52 -1.13
N ALA A 98 21.91 27.61 -2.42
CA ALA A 98 22.48 26.76 -3.46
C ALA A 98 23.96 27.04 -3.75
N ASP A 99 24.48 28.18 -3.30
CA ASP A 99 25.90 28.52 -3.40
C ASP A 99 26.66 28.05 -2.14
N THR A 100 27.39 26.96 -2.28
CA THR A 100 28.03 26.25 -1.16
C THR A 100 29.56 26.35 -1.17
N ASP A 101 30.17 27.04 -2.15
CA ASP A 101 31.63 27.05 -2.30
C ASP A 101 32.32 28.21 -1.55
N ALA A 102 31.53 29.01 -0.82
CA ALA A 102 31.98 30.19 -0.07
C ALA A 102 32.70 31.26 -0.92
N SER A 103 32.45 31.27 -2.23
CA SER A 103 32.92 32.27 -3.19
C SER A 103 31.80 32.68 -4.13
N LEU A 104 31.60 33.98 -4.34
CA LEU A 104 30.60 34.45 -5.27
C LEU A 104 31.19 34.49 -6.68
N GLN A 105 30.71 33.62 -7.56
CA GLN A 105 31.08 33.60 -8.97
C GLN A 105 29.93 34.15 -9.83
N VAL A 106 30.26 34.98 -10.82
CA VAL A 106 29.29 35.55 -11.77
C VAL A 106 29.84 35.53 -13.20
N LEU A 107 28.96 35.45 -14.19
CA LEU A 107 29.34 35.62 -15.59
C LEU A 107 29.78 37.07 -15.86
N ALA A 108 30.78 37.24 -16.72
CA ALA A 108 31.17 38.56 -17.20
C ALA A 108 30.22 39.00 -18.32
N GLU A 109 29.26 39.86 -17.98
CA GLU A 109 28.21 40.33 -18.87
C GLU A 109 28.36 41.81 -19.20
N LYS A 110 27.74 42.25 -20.30
CA LYS A 110 27.80 43.65 -20.72
C LYS A 110 27.27 44.56 -19.61
N GLY A 111 28.07 45.56 -19.23
CA GLY A 111 27.68 46.52 -18.19
C GLY A 111 27.81 45.98 -16.76
N ILE A 112 28.52 44.87 -16.55
CA ILE A 112 28.82 44.38 -15.21
C ILE A 112 29.71 45.37 -14.42
N ARG A 113 29.33 45.59 -13.17
CA ARG A 113 29.98 46.51 -12.24
C ARG A 113 30.16 45.84 -10.89
N LEU A 114 31.16 46.30 -10.16
CA LEU A 114 31.37 45.99 -8.76
C LEU A 114 31.03 47.21 -7.90
N TYR A 115 30.10 47.05 -6.98
CA TYR A 115 29.63 48.08 -6.07
C TYR A 115 30.28 47.94 -4.69
N GLU A 116 30.82 49.03 -4.16
CA GLU A 116 31.30 49.16 -2.79
C GLU A 116 30.26 49.90 -1.92
N PRO A 117 29.55 49.21 -1.01
CA PRO A 117 28.45 49.82 -0.27
C PRO A 117 28.86 50.97 0.67
N LYS A 118 30.08 50.96 1.22
CA LYS A 118 30.54 51.97 2.19
C LYS A 118 30.76 53.32 1.52
N ALA A 119 31.57 53.33 0.46
CA ALA A 119 31.89 54.53 -0.29
C ALA A 119 30.83 54.89 -1.34
N ARG A 120 29.83 54.01 -1.56
CA ARG A 120 28.85 54.12 -2.65
C ARG A 120 29.50 54.27 -4.02
N LYS A 121 30.63 53.58 -4.23
CA LYS A 121 31.44 53.64 -5.46
C LYS A 121 31.21 52.42 -6.33
N TYR A 122 31.41 52.61 -7.63
CA TYR A 122 31.35 51.55 -8.63
C TYR A 122 32.70 51.43 -9.34
N ALA A 123 33.08 50.19 -9.65
CA ALA A 123 34.11 49.87 -10.63
C ALA A 123 33.45 49.13 -11.80
N THR A 124 33.60 49.63 -13.03
CA THR A 124 33.17 48.92 -14.22
C THR A 124 34.14 47.79 -14.51
N LEU A 125 33.61 46.58 -14.71
CA LEU A 125 34.43 45.39 -14.91
C LEU A 125 34.52 45.06 -16.41
N PRO A 126 35.72 44.75 -16.94
CA PRO A 126 35.88 44.35 -18.33
C PRO A 126 35.13 43.07 -18.72
N THR A 127 34.79 42.97 -20.00
CA THR A 127 34.25 41.77 -20.65
C THR A 127 35.11 41.38 -21.84
N GLY A 128 35.12 40.09 -22.24
CA GLY A 128 35.80 39.62 -23.45
C GLY A 128 36.46 38.26 -23.27
N SER A 129 37.30 37.84 -24.22
CA SER A 129 37.95 36.51 -24.20
C SER A 129 38.78 36.24 -22.93
N SER A 130 39.35 37.29 -22.33
CA SER A 130 40.13 37.24 -21.09
C SER A 130 39.29 37.38 -19.80
N TYR A 131 38.00 37.65 -19.93
CA TYR A 131 37.04 37.96 -18.87
C TYR A 131 35.73 37.23 -19.17
N ALA A 132 35.71 35.92 -18.92
CA ALA A 132 34.49 35.11 -19.03
C ALA A 132 33.70 35.13 -17.72
N GLU A 133 34.39 35.16 -16.58
CA GLU A 133 33.78 35.13 -15.26
C GLU A 133 34.56 35.94 -14.23
N TRP A 134 33.84 36.44 -13.24
CA TRP A 134 34.34 37.15 -12.08
C TRP A 134 34.05 36.37 -10.81
N ARG A 135 34.98 36.44 -9.86
CA ARG A 135 34.83 35.82 -8.54
C ARG A 135 35.22 36.78 -7.44
N VAL A 136 34.36 36.91 -6.44
CA VAL A 136 34.70 37.49 -5.14
C VAL A 136 34.86 36.36 -4.14
N ARG A 137 35.96 36.37 -3.38
CA ARG A 137 36.17 35.45 -2.27
C ARG A 137 36.73 36.18 -1.05
N ARG A 138 36.56 35.58 0.12
CA ARG A 138 37.14 36.08 1.36
C ARG A 138 38.64 35.75 1.45
N SER A 139 39.41 36.66 2.03
CA SER A 139 40.83 36.50 2.35
C SER A 139 41.09 37.18 3.70
N GLY A 140 41.02 36.41 4.79
CA GLY A 140 41.06 36.95 6.16
C GLY A 140 39.85 37.84 6.46
N SER A 141 40.08 39.09 6.83
CA SER A 141 39.04 40.12 7.03
C SER A 141 38.68 40.89 5.76
N SER A 142 39.38 40.67 4.64
CA SER A 142 39.21 41.38 3.38
C SER A 142 38.58 40.52 2.28
N PHE A 143 38.23 41.15 1.16
CA PHE A 143 37.74 40.50 -0.06
C PHE A 143 38.74 40.63 -1.21
N VAL A 144 38.80 39.60 -2.06
CA VAL A 144 39.65 39.58 -3.25
C VAL A 144 38.78 39.35 -4.48
N LEU A 145 38.99 40.16 -5.51
CA LEU A 145 38.37 40.01 -6.82
C LEU A 145 39.32 39.27 -7.74
N GLU A 146 38.80 38.27 -8.44
CA GLU A 146 39.51 37.47 -9.41
C GLU A 146 38.70 37.37 -10.70
N ARG A 147 39.41 37.19 -11.82
CA ARG A 147 38.85 36.96 -13.15
C ARG A 147 39.34 35.64 -13.72
N ARG A 148 38.62 35.07 -14.69
CA ARG A 148 39.13 34.00 -15.55
C ARG A 148 38.66 34.14 -16.99
N ALA A 149 39.46 33.62 -17.91
CA ALA A 149 39.02 33.29 -19.26
C ALA A 149 38.22 31.96 -19.23
N LYS A 150 37.49 31.65 -20.31
CA LYS A 150 36.74 30.40 -20.42
C LYS A 150 37.69 29.20 -20.31
N GLY A 151 37.52 28.37 -19.28
CA GLY A 151 38.41 27.22 -18.99
C GLY A 151 39.80 27.60 -18.46
N GLY A 152 40.06 28.87 -18.17
CA GLY A 152 41.35 29.35 -17.68
C GLY A 152 41.47 29.40 -16.15
N ALA A 153 42.70 29.62 -15.66
CA ALA A 153 42.97 29.82 -14.23
C ALA A 153 42.48 31.19 -13.73
N TRP A 154 42.12 31.24 -12.44
CA TRP A 154 41.75 32.47 -11.75
C TRP A 154 42.97 33.39 -11.55
N LYS A 155 42.81 34.67 -11.90
CA LYS A 155 43.84 35.71 -11.74
C LYS A 155 43.28 36.88 -10.92
N LYS A 156 44.04 37.39 -9.95
CA LYS A 156 43.65 38.57 -9.18
C LYS A 156 43.42 39.78 -10.09
N HIS A 157 42.46 40.62 -9.72
CA HIS A 157 42.18 41.90 -10.36
C HIS A 157 41.95 42.96 -9.28
N ASP A 158 42.57 44.12 -9.45
CA ASP A 158 42.36 45.25 -8.54
C ASP A 158 41.25 46.16 -9.10
N PRO A 159 40.09 46.26 -8.42
CA PRO A 159 39.00 47.12 -8.86
C PRO A 159 39.19 48.59 -8.44
N GLY A 160 40.24 48.95 -7.69
CA GLY A 160 40.40 50.30 -7.14
C GLY A 160 39.37 50.66 -6.06
N LEU A 161 38.80 49.64 -5.40
CA LEU A 161 37.78 49.77 -4.34
C LEU A 161 38.30 49.25 -2.99
N SER A 162 37.74 49.73 -1.89
CA SER A 162 38.12 49.23 -0.56
C SER A 162 37.63 47.79 -0.35
N ALA A 163 38.55 46.88 -0.06
CA ALA A 163 38.26 45.47 0.25
C ALA A 163 37.79 45.23 1.70
N SER A 164 37.50 46.29 2.47
CA SER A 164 37.14 46.20 3.90
C SER A 164 35.67 45.81 4.16
N ARG A 165 34.82 45.86 3.14
CA ARG A 165 33.41 45.44 3.21
C ARG A 165 33.04 44.55 2.02
N PRO A 166 31.98 43.73 2.15
CA PRO A 166 31.42 42.97 1.04
C PRO A 166 31.15 43.83 -0.19
N TRP A 167 31.79 43.49 -1.31
CA TRP A 167 31.41 44.02 -2.62
C TRP A 167 30.17 43.31 -3.15
N GLN A 168 29.43 43.98 -4.03
CA GLN A 168 28.27 43.43 -4.69
C GLN A 168 28.40 43.59 -6.20
N PHE A 169 28.14 42.53 -6.96
CA PHE A 169 27.95 42.61 -8.40
C PHE A 169 26.59 43.22 -8.73
N ASP A 170 26.57 44.00 -9.80
CA ASP A 170 25.44 44.75 -10.35
C ASP A 170 25.65 44.82 -11.88
N THR A 171 24.58 44.91 -12.66
CA THR A 171 24.64 45.09 -14.12
C THR A 171 23.76 46.25 -14.55
N SER A 172 23.98 46.79 -15.76
CA SER A 172 23.16 47.89 -16.28
C SER A 172 21.68 47.54 -16.47
N ASP A 173 21.34 46.26 -16.63
CA ASP A 173 19.99 45.73 -16.74
C ASP A 173 19.42 45.19 -15.42
N ASP A 174 20.15 45.37 -14.31
CA ASP A 174 19.77 44.94 -12.96
C ASP A 174 19.52 43.42 -12.84
N VAL A 175 20.24 42.61 -13.63
CA VAL A 175 20.21 41.14 -13.61
C VAL A 175 21.63 40.58 -13.58
N VAL A 176 21.98 39.90 -12.50
CA VAL A 176 23.30 39.27 -12.31
C VAL A 176 23.21 37.77 -12.51
N SER A 177 23.97 37.23 -13.45
CA SER A 177 24.13 35.78 -13.67
C SER A 177 25.13 35.16 -12.71
N VAL A 178 24.64 34.56 -11.62
CA VAL A 178 25.46 33.85 -10.61
C VAL A 178 25.78 32.44 -11.08
N VAL A 179 27.06 32.06 -11.05
CA VAL A 179 27.55 30.72 -11.35
C VAL A 179 27.58 29.91 -10.06
N LEU A 180 26.77 28.87 -9.99
CA LEU A 180 26.61 28.01 -8.83
C LEU A 180 27.48 26.74 -8.96
N PRO A 181 27.75 26.05 -7.83
CA PRO A 181 28.48 24.78 -7.85
C PRO A 181 27.91 23.79 -8.87
N GLY A 182 28.80 23.16 -9.64
CA GLY A 182 28.43 22.27 -10.75
C GLY A 182 28.23 22.97 -12.11
N GLY A 183 28.48 24.28 -12.20
CA GLY A 183 28.48 25.03 -13.46
C GLY A 183 27.09 25.48 -13.95
N ARG A 184 26.06 25.34 -13.11
CA ARG A 184 24.73 25.90 -13.36
C ARG A 184 24.76 27.41 -13.12
N THR A 185 24.13 28.18 -14.01
CA THR A 185 23.98 29.63 -13.81
C THR A 185 22.54 29.96 -13.41
N THR A 186 22.36 30.91 -12.48
CA THR A 186 21.04 31.47 -12.13
C THR A 186 21.11 32.99 -12.17
N GLU A 187 20.15 33.59 -12.87
CA GLU A 187 19.99 35.02 -13.02
C GLU A 187 19.17 35.58 -11.86
N TYR A 188 19.66 36.63 -11.21
CA TYR A 188 18.97 37.29 -10.09
C TYR A 188 18.83 38.79 -10.36
N ARG A 189 17.67 39.36 -10.01
CA ARG A 189 17.48 40.81 -10.08
C ARG A 189 18.23 41.52 -8.96
N GLY A 190 18.55 42.79 -9.14
CA GLY A 190 19.27 43.57 -8.14
C GLY A 190 20.75 43.22 -8.06
N ARG A 191 21.30 43.32 -6.85
CA ARG A 191 22.74 43.12 -6.59
C ARG A 191 23.00 41.79 -5.91
N VAL A 192 24.15 41.19 -6.17
CA VAL A 192 24.56 39.94 -5.50
C VAL A 192 25.94 40.14 -4.87
N GLY A 193 26.08 39.89 -3.58
CA GLY A 193 27.34 40.07 -2.86
C GLY A 193 27.69 38.89 -1.96
N LEU A 194 28.95 38.84 -1.53
CA LEU A 194 29.45 37.82 -0.62
C LEU A 194 29.66 38.40 0.78
N ILE A 195 28.86 37.97 1.77
CA ILE A 195 28.99 38.41 3.16
C ILE A 195 29.82 37.43 4.00
N ALA A 196 30.49 37.92 5.04
CA ALA A 196 31.18 37.06 6.00
C ALA A 196 30.18 36.30 6.88
N ALA A 197 30.45 35.02 7.16
CA ALA A 197 29.63 34.18 8.04
C ALA A 197 30.53 33.26 8.89
N GLY A 198 30.88 33.69 10.11
CA GLY A 198 31.86 32.99 10.94
C GLY A 198 33.23 32.95 10.27
N SER A 199 33.82 31.76 10.12
CA SER A 199 35.02 31.53 9.30
C SER A 199 34.74 31.45 7.79
N GLY A 200 33.48 31.25 7.39
CA GLY A 200 33.05 31.12 5.99
C GLY A 200 32.49 32.41 5.40
N ALA A 201 31.74 32.25 4.31
CA ALA A 201 31.05 33.32 3.60
C ALA A 201 29.71 32.83 3.03
N ARG A 202 28.78 33.75 2.75
CA ARG A 202 27.46 33.47 2.16
C ARG A 202 27.17 34.42 1.02
N THR A 203 26.59 33.90 -0.05
CA THR A 203 26.10 34.71 -1.16
C THR A 203 24.72 35.25 -0.85
N VAL A 204 24.54 36.56 -0.97
CA VAL A 204 23.31 37.28 -0.65
C VAL A 204 22.88 38.13 -1.83
N ASN A 205 21.64 37.95 -2.28
CA ASN A 205 20.99 38.80 -3.26
C ASN A 205 20.22 39.93 -2.56
N THR A 206 20.54 41.18 -2.87
CA THR A 206 19.82 42.38 -2.42
C THR A 206 18.97 42.90 -3.57
N VAL A 207 17.64 42.88 -3.43
CA VAL A 207 16.71 43.12 -4.52
C VAL A 207 15.49 43.91 -4.03
N ASP A 208 14.85 44.67 -4.93
CA ASP A 208 13.55 45.30 -4.66
C ASP A 208 12.50 44.24 -4.30
N LEU A 209 11.64 44.52 -3.33
CA LEU A 209 10.67 43.54 -2.83
C LEU A 209 9.67 43.09 -3.91
N GLU A 210 9.25 43.97 -4.82
CA GLU A 210 8.32 43.61 -5.90
C GLU A 210 9.02 42.74 -6.95
N LEU A 211 10.29 43.02 -7.24
CA LEU A 211 11.09 42.21 -8.15
C LEU A 211 11.40 40.81 -7.56
N TYR A 212 11.68 40.74 -6.26
CA TYR A 212 11.80 39.48 -5.52
C TYR A 212 10.56 38.60 -5.68
N LEU A 213 9.37 39.18 -5.53
CA LEU A 213 8.11 38.45 -5.62
C LEU A 213 7.84 37.84 -7.00
N ARG A 214 8.44 38.36 -8.08
CA ARG A 214 8.32 37.76 -9.41
C ARG A 214 8.99 36.39 -9.49
N GLY A 215 10.03 36.15 -8.70
CA GLY A 215 10.67 34.85 -8.55
C GLY A 215 10.03 33.94 -7.49
N VAL A 216 9.21 34.49 -6.60
CA VAL A 216 8.53 33.76 -5.51
C VAL A 216 7.14 33.28 -5.92
N VAL A 217 6.27 34.19 -6.37
CA VAL A 217 4.85 33.88 -6.66
C VAL A 217 4.68 32.68 -7.60
N PRO A 218 5.37 32.60 -8.76
CA PRO A 218 5.29 31.42 -9.63
C PRO A 218 5.99 30.17 -9.07
N ALA A 219 6.88 30.33 -8.10
CA ALA A 219 7.48 29.19 -7.40
C ALA A 219 6.55 28.60 -6.34
N GLU A 220 5.65 29.40 -5.77
CA GLU A 220 4.73 29.01 -4.71
C GLU A 220 3.38 28.51 -5.24
N MET A 221 2.83 29.11 -6.29
CA MET A 221 1.50 28.77 -6.81
C MET A 221 1.44 28.84 -8.35
N PRO A 222 0.66 27.95 -9.01
CA PRO A 222 0.47 28.04 -10.46
C PRO A 222 -0.13 29.39 -10.87
N THR A 223 0.60 30.16 -11.66
CA THR A 223 0.16 31.50 -12.11
C THR A 223 -0.79 31.45 -13.32
N SER A 224 -1.11 30.25 -13.80
CA SER A 224 -2.22 29.97 -14.72
C SER A 224 -3.57 29.88 -14.03
N TRP A 225 -3.60 29.84 -12.69
CA TRP A 225 -4.85 29.90 -11.92
C TRP A 225 -5.48 31.29 -11.98
N HIS A 226 -6.69 31.40 -11.45
CA HIS A 226 -7.47 32.64 -11.46
C HIS A 226 -6.66 33.81 -10.87
N GLY A 227 -6.64 34.95 -11.59
CA GLY A 227 -5.79 36.09 -11.25
C GLY A 227 -5.99 36.62 -9.82
N GLU A 228 -7.21 36.60 -9.30
CA GLU A 228 -7.51 36.98 -7.91
C GLU A 228 -6.83 36.08 -6.88
N ALA A 229 -6.73 34.76 -7.14
CA ALA A 229 -5.98 33.87 -6.27
C ALA A 229 -4.48 34.22 -6.31
N VAL A 230 -3.93 34.47 -7.51
CA VAL A 230 -2.52 34.86 -7.70
C VAL A 230 -2.21 36.20 -7.02
N ARG A 231 -3.14 37.15 -7.05
CA ARG A 231 -3.05 38.43 -6.32
C ARG A 231 -3.05 38.22 -4.80
N ALA A 232 -3.92 37.35 -4.28
CA ALA A 232 -3.92 37.00 -2.85
C ALA A 232 -2.58 36.35 -2.44
N GLN A 233 -2.06 35.42 -3.25
CA GLN A 233 -0.73 34.81 -3.05
C GLN A 233 0.38 35.86 -3.06
N ALA A 234 0.35 36.84 -3.98
CA ALA A 234 1.37 37.89 -4.04
C ALA A 234 1.40 38.74 -2.76
N VAL A 235 0.24 39.14 -2.24
CA VAL A 235 0.13 39.92 -1.00
C VAL A 235 0.53 39.10 0.22
N ALA A 236 0.10 37.83 0.31
CA ALA A 236 0.51 36.93 1.39
C ALA A 236 2.02 36.65 1.35
N ALA A 237 2.60 36.41 0.17
CA ALA A 237 4.04 36.21 0.02
C ALA A 237 4.83 37.47 0.43
N ARG A 238 4.36 38.66 0.03
CA ARG A 238 4.96 39.96 0.41
C ARG A 238 4.96 40.17 1.91
N SER A 239 3.81 39.99 2.54
CA SER A 239 3.62 40.21 3.98
C SER A 239 4.48 39.25 4.79
N TYR A 240 4.54 37.98 4.37
CA TYR A 240 5.41 36.98 5.00
C TYR A 240 6.90 37.36 4.91
N ALA A 241 7.38 37.74 3.72
CA ALA A 241 8.77 38.14 3.52
C ALA A 241 9.17 39.37 4.36
N VAL A 242 8.28 40.35 4.45
CA VAL A 242 8.49 41.56 5.26
C VAL A 242 8.47 41.24 6.75
N ARG A 243 7.55 40.38 7.20
CA ARG A 243 7.48 39.96 8.60
C ARG A 243 8.75 39.22 9.04
N LEU A 244 9.31 38.36 8.17
CA LEU A 244 10.59 37.71 8.42
C LEU A 244 11.74 38.71 8.47
N ARG A 245 11.79 39.68 7.55
CA ARG A 245 12.80 40.75 7.54
C ARG A 245 12.80 41.55 8.84
N GLU A 246 11.64 42.00 9.29
CA GLU A 246 11.48 42.81 10.51
C GLU A 246 11.88 42.06 11.79
N HIS A 247 11.86 40.72 11.75
CA HIS A 247 12.17 39.86 12.88
C HIS A 247 13.43 39.01 12.66
N SER A 248 14.23 39.34 11.63
CA SER A 248 15.49 38.65 11.36
C SER A 248 16.48 38.98 12.47
N SER A 249 16.97 37.95 13.16
CA SER A 249 18.08 38.06 14.11
C SER A 249 19.45 37.99 13.41
N THR A 250 19.48 37.76 12.09
CA THR A 250 20.73 37.61 11.35
C THR A 250 21.20 38.95 10.79
N SER A 251 22.46 39.30 11.02
CA SER A 251 23.01 40.60 10.59
C SER A 251 23.21 40.72 9.07
N GLY A 252 23.18 39.61 8.33
CA GLY A 252 23.62 39.53 6.94
C GLY A 252 22.53 39.38 5.87
N TYR A 253 21.38 38.80 6.21
CA TYR A 253 20.27 38.58 5.28
C TYR A 253 18.93 38.63 6.02
N ASP A 254 17.84 38.66 5.26
CA ASP A 254 16.48 38.79 5.78
C ASP A 254 15.72 37.45 5.67
N VAL A 255 15.89 36.75 4.55
CA VAL A 255 15.28 35.44 4.25
C VAL A 255 16.25 34.53 3.50
N CYS A 256 15.92 33.24 3.38
CA CYS A 256 16.63 32.24 2.59
C CYS A 256 15.79 31.78 1.38
N ASP A 257 16.43 31.25 0.34
CA ASP A 257 15.79 30.86 -0.93
C ASP A 257 15.12 29.47 -0.94
N THR A 258 14.95 28.84 0.23
CA THR A 258 14.38 27.49 0.39
C THR A 258 13.01 27.51 1.05
N THR A 259 12.34 26.36 1.08
CA THR A 259 11.08 26.17 1.83
C THR A 259 11.20 26.40 3.33
N ALA A 260 12.41 26.51 3.89
CA ALA A 260 12.60 26.91 5.28
C ALA A 260 12.22 28.39 5.51
N CYS A 261 12.32 29.23 4.48
CA CYS A 261 11.88 30.62 4.49
C CYS A 261 10.81 30.83 3.43
N GLN A 262 11.20 31.05 2.17
CA GLN A 262 10.30 31.22 1.03
C GLN A 262 11.06 30.88 -0.26
N VAL A 263 10.44 30.09 -1.15
CA VAL A 263 11.15 29.60 -2.35
C VAL A 263 11.39 30.75 -3.32
N TYR A 264 12.65 31.10 -3.54
CA TYR A 264 13.04 32.18 -4.46
C TYR A 264 13.96 31.64 -5.56
N LYS A 265 13.49 31.65 -6.81
CA LYS A 265 14.21 31.04 -7.94
C LYS A 265 14.99 32.03 -8.81
N GLY A 266 14.93 33.33 -8.51
CA GLY A 266 15.45 34.37 -9.40
C GLY A 266 14.66 34.48 -10.71
N VAL A 267 15.31 35.00 -11.75
CA VAL A 267 14.71 35.26 -13.07
C VAL A 267 14.67 34.02 -13.95
N ALA A 268 15.80 33.32 -14.03
CA ALA A 268 15.98 32.14 -14.86
C ALA A 268 17.17 31.30 -14.39
N THR A 269 17.18 30.03 -14.76
CA THR A 269 18.31 29.11 -14.54
C THR A 269 18.74 28.49 -15.86
N THR A 270 20.04 28.42 -16.09
CA THR A 270 20.66 27.76 -17.24
C THR A 270 21.46 26.55 -16.78
N VAL A 271 21.08 25.37 -17.30
CA VAL A 271 21.79 24.10 -17.08
C VAL A 271 22.14 23.53 -18.45
N SER A 272 23.41 23.20 -18.67
CA SER A 272 23.88 22.61 -19.94
C SER A 272 23.43 23.40 -21.19
N GLY A 273 23.46 24.74 -21.10
CA GLY A 273 23.06 25.65 -22.18
C GLY A 273 21.55 25.87 -22.35
N ARG A 274 20.69 25.13 -21.62
CA ARG A 274 19.24 25.33 -21.65
C ARG A 274 18.79 26.31 -20.57
N ARG A 275 18.36 27.50 -20.98
CA ARG A 275 17.78 28.52 -20.10
C ARG A 275 16.29 28.26 -19.84
N THR A 276 15.88 28.27 -18.57
CA THR A 276 14.48 28.13 -18.12
C THR A 276 14.12 29.35 -17.28
N SER A 277 13.12 30.13 -17.71
CA SER A 277 12.63 31.28 -16.95
C SER A 277 11.70 30.85 -15.82
N HIS A 278 11.81 31.52 -14.67
CA HIS A 278 10.98 31.30 -13.49
C HIS A 278 9.92 32.39 -13.30
N GLU A 279 10.15 33.58 -13.84
CA GLU A 279 9.13 34.63 -13.89
C GLU A 279 8.06 34.29 -14.94
N THR A 280 6.81 34.61 -14.64
CA THR A 280 5.67 34.38 -15.54
C THR A 280 4.88 35.67 -15.72
N SER A 281 4.16 35.81 -16.83
CA SER A 281 3.30 36.96 -17.10
C SER A 281 2.19 37.09 -16.05
N GLY A 282 1.51 36.00 -15.70
CA GLY A 282 0.46 35.98 -14.67
C GLY A 282 0.98 36.35 -13.27
N GLY A 283 2.15 35.82 -12.87
CA GLY A 283 2.78 36.19 -11.61
C GLY A 283 3.20 37.65 -11.58
N THR A 284 3.83 38.13 -12.66
CA THR A 284 4.24 39.53 -12.80
C THR A 284 3.05 40.48 -12.71
N ALA A 285 1.96 40.20 -13.42
CA ALA A 285 0.75 41.00 -13.39
C ALA A 285 0.09 41.04 -12.00
N ALA A 286 0.08 39.92 -11.27
CA ALA A 286 -0.45 39.84 -9.92
C ALA A 286 0.38 40.65 -8.91
N VAL A 287 1.72 40.55 -9.01
CA VAL A 287 2.65 41.33 -8.18
C VAL A 287 2.48 42.82 -8.44
N GLN A 288 2.49 43.24 -9.72
CA GLN A 288 2.28 44.64 -10.09
C GLN A 288 0.91 45.18 -9.65
N GLY A 289 -0.16 44.41 -9.89
CA GLY A 289 -1.52 44.82 -9.53
C GLY A 289 -1.78 44.89 -8.02
N THR A 290 -0.88 44.34 -7.20
CA THR A 290 -0.95 44.38 -5.73
C THR A 290 0.26 45.04 -5.10
N ALA A 291 1.03 45.80 -5.88
CA ALA A 291 2.31 46.35 -5.46
C ALA A 291 2.18 47.12 -4.14
N ARG A 292 3.09 46.82 -3.21
CA ARG A 292 3.19 47.41 -1.87
C ARG A 292 2.04 47.09 -0.91
N TYR A 293 0.99 46.38 -1.31
CA TYR A 293 -0.04 45.95 -0.35
C TYR A 293 0.43 44.78 0.51
N VAL A 294 0.19 44.87 1.82
CA VAL A 294 0.45 43.82 2.80
C VAL A 294 -0.73 43.64 3.75
N VAL A 295 -0.76 42.49 4.40
CA VAL A 295 -1.67 42.19 5.51
C VAL A 295 -1.03 42.68 6.79
N SER A 296 -1.76 43.45 7.60
CA SER A 296 -1.30 44.01 8.87
C SER A 296 -2.23 43.63 10.01
N TYR A 297 -1.66 43.46 11.20
CA TYR A 297 -2.38 43.22 12.44
C TYR A 297 -1.80 44.10 13.55
N ARG A 298 -2.65 44.95 14.14
CA ARG A 298 -2.26 45.86 15.25
C ARG A 298 -1.02 46.71 14.96
N GLY A 299 -0.94 47.28 13.75
CA GLY A 299 0.14 48.19 13.34
C GLY A 299 1.40 47.51 12.80
N GLU A 300 1.52 46.18 12.92
CA GLU A 300 2.63 45.41 12.36
C GLU A 300 2.19 44.64 11.11
N VAL A 301 3.14 44.24 10.26
CA VAL A 301 2.88 43.29 9.18
C VAL A 301 2.56 41.91 9.78
N ALA A 302 1.50 41.28 9.28
CA ALA A 302 1.06 39.97 9.74
C ALA A 302 1.92 38.85 9.15
N LEU A 303 2.16 37.80 9.94
CA LEU A 303 2.78 36.55 9.49
C LEU A 303 1.75 35.73 8.70
N THR A 304 1.68 35.99 7.40
CA THR A 304 0.74 35.34 6.48
C THR A 304 1.25 33.99 6.00
N GLN A 305 1.21 33.00 6.88
CA GLN A 305 1.56 31.62 6.53
C GLN A 305 0.53 31.03 5.55
N PHE A 306 0.99 30.20 4.61
CA PHE A 306 0.13 29.56 3.63
C PHE A 306 0.62 28.14 3.32
N SER A 307 -0.28 27.31 2.80
CA SER A 307 0.02 25.94 2.40
C SER A 307 -0.77 25.56 1.16
N ALA A 308 -0.33 24.51 0.45
CA ALA A 308 -1.00 24.05 -0.76
C ALA A 308 -2.48 23.75 -0.52
N SER A 309 -2.82 23.04 0.55
CA SER A 309 -4.20 22.83 0.97
C SER A 309 -4.32 22.64 2.47
N ASN A 310 -5.37 23.22 3.07
CA ASN A 310 -5.71 23.00 4.47
C ASN A 310 -6.63 21.78 4.67
N GLY A 311 -7.14 21.19 3.59
CA GLY A 311 -7.96 19.98 3.62
C GLY A 311 -9.43 20.22 3.97
N GLY A 312 -9.93 21.45 3.76
CA GLY A 312 -11.31 21.88 4.04
C GLY A 312 -11.47 22.55 5.41
N HIS A 313 -10.38 22.74 6.15
CA HIS A 313 -10.38 23.39 7.45
C HIS A 313 -9.00 24.00 7.75
N THR A 314 -8.93 25.30 8.02
CA THR A 314 -7.69 25.91 8.50
C THR A 314 -7.40 25.42 9.92
N ALA A 315 -6.12 25.29 10.25
CA ALA A 315 -5.68 24.94 11.59
C ALA A 315 -5.35 26.20 12.39
N ARG A 316 -5.38 26.09 13.73
CA ARG A 316 -4.98 27.16 14.63
C ARG A 316 -3.45 27.27 14.66
N GLY A 317 -2.94 28.46 14.35
CA GLY A 317 -1.53 28.83 14.50
C GLY A 317 -1.28 29.66 15.76
N ASP A 318 -0.06 30.18 15.89
CA ASP A 318 0.40 30.90 17.09
C ASP A 318 -0.06 32.37 17.13
N HIS A 319 -0.57 32.90 16.02
CA HIS A 319 -1.08 34.27 15.95
C HIS A 319 -2.61 34.33 16.02
N PRO A 320 -3.21 35.37 16.64
CA PRO A 320 -4.68 35.46 16.82
C PRO A 320 -5.51 35.40 15.54
N TYR A 321 -4.95 35.87 14.41
CA TYR A 321 -5.58 35.83 13.10
C TYR A 321 -5.35 34.50 12.34
N LEU A 322 -4.53 33.58 12.86
CA LEU A 322 -4.39 32.22 12.32
C LEU A 322 -5.38 31.30 13.04
N THR A 323 -6.66 31.52 12.79
CA THR A 323 -7.76 30.80 13.45
C THR A 323 -8.11 29.50 12.74
N ALA A 324 -8.50 28.49 13.50
CA ALA A 324 -9.13 27.30 12.94
C ALA A 324 -10.56 27.59 12.50
N ARG A 325 -10.90 27.34 11.22
CA ARG A 325 -12.24 27.55 10.67
C ARG A 325 -12.49 26.62 9.48
N LYS A 326 -13.76 26.33 9.23
CA LYS A 326 -14.17 25.60 8.02
C LYS A 326 -13.83 26.42 6.79
N ASP A 327 -13.20 25.77 5.82
CA ASP A 327 -12.89 26.31 4.51
C ASP A 327 -13.85 25.74 3.47
N PRO A 328 -14.84 26.53 3.00
CA PRO A 328 -15.80 26.07 2.00
C PRO A 328 -15.25 26.08 0.57
N TYR A 329 -14.03 26.59 0.38
CA TYR A 329 -13.43 26.79 -0.94
C TYR A 329 -12.39 25.72 -1.27
N ASP A 330 -11.70 25.20 -0.26
CA ASP A 330 -10.77 24.09 -0.41
C ASP A 330 -11.53 22.76 -0.66
N GLY A 331 -11.10 21.99 -1.66
CA GLY A 331 -11.78 20.78 -2.10
C GLY A 331 -12.83 20.97 -3.21
N VAL A 332 -13.21 22.21 -3.54
CA VAL A 332 -14.24 22.51 -4.56
C VAL A 332 -13.75 22.25 -5.97
N VAL A 333 -12.51 22.66 -6.28
CA VAL A 333 -11.95 22.48 -7.64
C VAL A 333 -11.48 21.05 -7.86
N GLN A 334 -10.87 20.45 -6.83
CA GLN A 334 -10.47 19.06 -6.83
C GLN A 334 -10.43 18.54 -5.40
N SER A 335 -10.70 17.25 -5.23
CA SER A 335 -10.55 16.58 -3.93
C SER A 335 -9.10 16.64 -3.45
N GLN A 336 -8.93 16.94 -2.17
CA GLN A 336 -7.63 16.95 -1.50
C GLN A 336 -7.40 15.70 -0.66
N ALA A 337 -8.29 14.71 -0.76
CA ALA A 337 -8.15 13.44 -0.08
C ALA A 337 -6.97 12.65 -0.66
N TRP A 338 -6.27 11.93 0.21
CA TRP A 338 -5.17 11.07 -0.16
C TRP A 338 -5.12 9.83 0.74
N LYS A 339 -4.48 8.77 0.24
CA LYS A 339 -4.26 7.53 0.99
C LYS A 339 -2.83 7.04 0.78
N VAL A 340 -2.23 6.49 1.83
CA VAL A 340 -0.88 5.91 1.83
C VAL A 340 -0.89 4.64 2.67
N THR A 341 -0.22 3.58 2.20
CA THR A 341 0.02 2.38 3.00
C THR A 341 1.39 2.46 3.66
N LEU A 342 1.45 2.30 4.98
CA LEU A 342 2.69 2.21 5.75
C LEU A 342 2.88 0.80 6.30
N THR A 343 4.02 0.19 6.02
CA THR A 343 4.34 -1.13 6.57
C THR A 343 4.81 -1.03 8.02
N ALA A 344 4.53 -2.04 8.82
CA ALA A 344 5.07 -2.19 10.17
C ALA A 344 6.61 -2.17 10.18
N ARG A 345 7.25 -2.64 9.09
CA ARG A 345 8.70 -2.56 8.90
C ARG A 345 9.20 -1.12 8.75
N GLN A 346 8.52 -0.29 7.97
CA GLN A 346 8.87 1.14 7.84
C GLN A 346 8.74 1.87 9.19
N LEU A 347 7.68 1.58 9.94
CA LEU A 347 7.46 2.14 11.27
C LEU A 347 8.55 1.66 12.27
N ALA A 348 8.89 0.37 12.26
CA ALA A 348 9.96 -0.18 13.10
C ALA A 348 11.34 0.40 12.73
N ALA A 349 11.62 0.63 11.45
CA ALA A 349 12.86 1.29 11.02
C ALA A 349 12.92 2.77 11.44
N ALA A 350 11.77 3.44 11.52
CA ALA A 350 11.70 4.81 12.03
C ALA A 350 11.91 4.89 13.55
N TRP A 351 11.45 3.87 14.30
CA TRP A 351 11.59 3.79 15.75
C TRP A 351 12.02 2.39 16.22
N PRO A 352 13.31 2.02 16.06
CA PRO A 352 13.79 0.66 16.35
C PRO A 352 13.56 0.20 17.80
N GLN A 353 13.46 1.14 18.74
CA GLN A 353 13.23 0.85 20.16
C GLN A 353 11.89 0.15 20.45
N VAL A 354 10.90 0.26 19.56
CA VAL A 354 9.58 -0.36 19.76
C VAL A 354 9.57 -1.86 19.42
N GLY A 355 10.56 -2.35 18.67
CA GLY A 355 10.56 -3.71 18.14
C GLY A 355 9.55 -3.88 17.00
N THR A 356 8.85 -5.03 16.96
CA THR A 356 7.84 -5.29 15.92
C THR A 356 6.59 -4.47 16.21
N VAL A 357 6.23 -3.55 15.30
CA VAL A 357 5.05 -2.70 15.44
C VAL A 357 3.77 -3.52 15.39
N ARG A 358 2.87 -3.29 16.36
CA ARG A 358 1.60 -4.00 16.54
C ARG A 358 0.40 -3.08 16.39
N GLU A 359 0.49 -1.83 16.84
CA GLU A 359 -0.63 -0.90 16.82
C GLU A 359 -0.17 0.54 16.55
N LEU A 360 -1.09 1.32 15.98
CA LEU A 360 -0.99 2.78 15.89
C LEU A 360 -2.24 3.39 16.53
N GLN A 361 -2.06 4.45 17.30
CA GLN A 361 -3.17 5.18 17.92
C GLN A 361 -2.95 6.69 17.83
N VAL A 362 -3.89 7.41 17.24
CA VAL A 362 -3.92 8.88 17.35
C VAL A 362 -4.40 9.22 18.76
N THR A 363 -3.53 9.80 19.58
CA THR A 363 -3.82 10.04 21.00
C THR A 363 -4.35 11.43 21.28
N ALA A 364 -4.13 12.40 20.39
CA ALA A 364 -4.71 13.73 20.50
C ALA A 364 -4.86 14.39 19.13
N ARG A 365 -5.88 15.25 19.00
CA ARG A 365 -6.17 16.06 17.82
C ARG A 365 -6.38 17.52 18.18
N ASP A 366 -6.32 18.41 17.20
CA ASP A 366 -6.52 19.84 17.41
C ASP A 366 -7.99 20.29 17.49
N GLY A 367 -8.94 19.39 17.22
CA GLY A 367 -10.39 19.64 17.33
C GLY A 367 -11.02 20.24 16.07
N ALA A 368 -10.26 20.45 15.00
CA ALA A 368 -10.66 21.31 13.89
C ALA A 368 -10.69 20.57 12.53
N GLY A 369 -11.90 20.26 12.04
CA GLY A 369 -12.10 19.63 10.73
C GLY A 369 -12.40 18.12 10.79
N SER A 370 -12.19 17.43 9.67
CA SER A 370 -12.47 15.99 9.53
C SER A 370 -11.78 15.16 10.61
N TRP A 371 -12.46 14.11 11.09
CA TRP A 371 -11.96 13.19 12.12
C TRP A 371 -11.63 13.83 13.47
N GLY A 372 -12.12 15.04 13.75
CA GLY A 372 -11.72 15.79 14.94
C GLY A 372 -10.42 16.59 14.75
N GLY A 373 -9.95 16.71 13.50
CA GLY A 373 -8.88 17.62 13.10
C GLY A 373 -7.49 17.01 13.00
N ARG A 374 -6.47 17.86 12.95
CA ARG A 374 -5.08 17.44 12.72
C ARG A 374 -4.54 16.68 13.91
N VAL A 375 -3.72 15.67 13.63
CA VAL A 375 -3.06 14.85 14.65
C VAL A 375 -2.08 15.71 15.42
N ARG A 376 -2.31 15.87 16.73
CA ARG A 376 -1.34 16.49 17.65
C ARG A 376 -0.30 15.47 18.06
N THR A 377 -0.75 14.29 18.48
CA THR A 377 0.12 13.18 18.89
C THR A 377 -0.39 11.85 18.37
N ILE A 378 0.56 10.99 17.98
CA ILE A 378 0.31 9.61 17.56
C ILE A 378 1.28 8.69 18.30
N LYS A 379 0.74 7.59 18.84
CA LYS A 379 1.47 6.56 19.55
C LYS A 379 1.70 5.36 18.63
N VAL A 380 2.95 4.93 18.56
CA VAL A 380 3.39 3.72 17.86
C VAL A 380 3.70 2.67 18.93
N VAL A 381 2.94 1.58 18.93
CA VAL A 381 3.08 0.49 19.91
C VAL A 381 3.72 -0.71 19.24
N GLY A 382 4.82 -1.20 19.81
CA GLY A 382 5.50 -2.40 19.34
C GLY A 382 5.65 -3.46 20.41
N SER A 383 6.31 -4.56 20.05
CA SER A 383 6.47 -5.73 20.91
C SER A 383 7.38 -5.52 22.12
N LYS A 384 8.24 -4.48 22.11
CA LYS A 384 9.19 -4.17 23.19
C LYS A 384 8.79 -2.95 24.01
N SER A 385 8.32 -1.91 23.33
CA SER A 385 7.97 -0.63 23.95
C SER A 385 7.00 0.15 23.05
N SER A 386 6.65 1.37 23.46
CA SER A 386 5.89 2.30 22.63
C SER A 386 6.55 3.68 22.60
N VAL A 387 6.34 4.43 21.53
CA VAL A 387 6.79 5.82 21.40
C VAL A 387 5.61 6.70 21.00
N THR A 388 5.51 7.89 21.60
CA THR A 388 4.54 8.90 21.18
C THR A 388 5.29 10.04 20.51
N VAL A 389 4.87 10.41 19.30
CA VAL A 389 5.46 11.49 18.51
C VAL A 389 4.40 12.50 18.10
N SER A 390 4.82 13.71 17.74
CA SER A 390 3.89 14.69 17.18
C SER A 390 3.39 14.28 15.79
N GLY A 391 2.21 14.75 15.39
CA GLY A 391 1.71 14.54 14.02
C GLY A 391 2.65 15.13 12.96
N ALA A 392 3.28 16.28 13.24
CA ALA A 392 4.27 16.88 12.36
C ALA A 392 5.53 16.01 12.19
N THR A 393 6.04 15.41 13.28
CA THR A 393 7.15 14.46 13.24
C THR A 393 6.79 13.22 12.43
N PHE A 394 5.59 12.66 12.65
CA PHE A 394 5.12 11.50 11.92
C PHE A 394 4.97 11.79 10.41
N ARG A 395 4.34 12.91 10.08
CA ARG A 395 4.19 13.42 8.70
C ARG A 395 5.54 13.56 8.01
N GLY A 396 6.48 14.28 8.64
CA GLY A 396 7.81 14.52 8.09
C GLY A 396 8.61 13.24 7.90
N ARG A 397 8.52 12.29 8.84
CA ARG A 397 9.24 11.02 8.78
C ARG A 397 8.82 10.14 7.60
N PHE A 398 7.55 10.17 7.21
CA PHE A 398 6.99 9.33 6.14
C PHE A 398 6.61 10.11 4.88
N GLY A 399 6.97 11.39 4.77
CA GLY A 399 6.64 12.22 3.61
C GLY A 399 5.14 12.34 3.36
N LEU A 400 4.31 12.32 4.42
CA LEU A 400 2.86 12.46 4.28
C LEU A 400 2.52 13.90 3.90
N ARG A 401 1.44 14.07 3.13
CA ARG A 401 1.04 15.40 2.60
C ARG A 401 0.64 16.35 3.73
N SER A 402 -0.08 15.87 4.74
CA SER A 402 -0.52 16.64 5.91
C SER A 402 -0.54 15.76 7.17
N ASP A 403 -0.76 16.39 8.32
CA ASP A 403 -1.10 15.74 9.60
C ASP A 403 -2.62 15.71 9.85
N LEU A 404 -3.44 16.19 8.89
CA LEU A 404 -4.88 15.95 8.88
C LEU A 404 -5.11 14.54 8.31
N LEU A 405 -5.00 13.56 9.21
CA LEU A 405 -5.06 12.14 8.86
C LEU A 405 -5.79 11.31 9.91
N ARG A 406 -6.16 10.09 9.53
CA ARG A 406 -6.56 9.00 10.43
C ARG A 406 -5.83 7.73 10.04
N VAL A 407 -5.63 6.87 11.02
CA VAL A 407 -5.19 5.49 10.79
C VAL A 407 -6.46 4.65 10.62
N VAL A 408 -6.49 3.81 9.58
CA VAL A 408 -7.56 2.83 9.40
C VAL A 408 -6.94 1.44 9.25
N PRO A 409 -7.62 0.38 9.70
CA PRO A 409 -7.18 -0.98 9.44
C PRO A 409 -6.97 -1.18 7.94
N THR A 410 -5.89 -1.85 7.55
CA THR A 410 -5.75 -2.32 6.16
C THR A 410 -6.86 -3.32 5.89
N ALA A 411 -7.65 -3.09 4.84
CA ALA A 411 -8.72 -4.02 4.46
C ALA A 411 -8.13 -5.42 4.25
N THR A 412 -8.61 -6.42 5.00
CA THR A 412 -8.13 -7.80 4.90
C THR A 412 -8.52 -8.42 3.55
N ALA A 413 -7.96 -9.59 3.20
CA ALA A 413 -8.42 -10.33 2.03
C ALA A 413 -9.95 -10.58 2.08
N ILE A 414 -10.47 -10.81 3.28
CA ILE A 414 -11.90 -10.99 3.54
C ILE A 414 -12.68 -9.69 3.31
N ASP A 415 -12.19 -8.54 3.83
CA ASP A 415 -12.84 -7.24 3.59
C ASP A 415 -12.87 -6.89 2.10
N ARG A 416 -11.76 -7.10 1.39
CA ARG A 416 -11.66 -6.85 -0.05
C ARG A 416 -12.65 -7.73 -0.83
N ARG A 417 -12.71 -9.03 -0.53
CA ARG A 417 -13.64 -9.96 -1.19
C ARG A 417 -15.10 -9.62 -0.90
N TRP A 418 -15.41 -9.22 0.33
CA TRP A 418 -16.76 -8.78 0.69
C TRP A 418 -17.19 -7.55 -0.09
N GLN A 419 -16.32 -6.55 -0.23
CA GLN A 419 -16.62 -5.37 -1.05
C GLN A 419 -16.76 -5.72 -2.54
N GLN A 420 -15.88 -6.56 -3.09
CA GLN A 420 -15.95 -7.01 -4.49
C GLN A 420 -17.24 -7.75 -4.83
N THR A 421 -17.91 -8.33 -3.84
CA THR A 421 -19.16 -9.07 -4.05
C THR A 421 -20.41 -8.23 -3.78
N GLY A 422 -20.28 -6.91 -3.62
CA GLY A 422 -21.43 -6.02 -3.39
C GLY A 422 -21.74 -5.75 -1.92
N GLY A 423 -20.82 -6.09 -1.01
CA GLY A 423 -20.91 -5.72 0.40
C GLY A 423 -22.17 -6.27 1.09
N ALA A 424 -22.88 -5.39 1.82
CA ALA A 424 -24.05 -5.77 2.60
C ALA A 424 -25.22 -6.29 1.76
N ASP A 425 -25.34 -5.82 0.52
CA ASP A 425 -26.39 -6.20 -0.44
C ASP A 425 -25.95 -7.37 -1.33
N GLY A 426 -24.68 -7.78 -1.20
CA GLY A 426 -24.09 -8.90 -1.92
C GLY A 426 -24.51 -10.29 -1.40
N PRO A 427 -24.04 -11.37 -2.04
CA PRO A 427 -24.42 -12.74 -1.71
C PRO A 427 -23.94 -13.18 -0.32
N LEU A 428 -22.91 -12.54 0.24
CA LEU A 428 -22.42 -12.81 1.60
C LEU A 428 -23.32 -12.18 2.68
N GLY A 429 -23.96 -11.04 2.36
CA GLY A 429 -24.72 -10.21 3.30
C GLY A 429 -23.83 -9.48 4.32
N ARG A 430 -24.42 -9.01 5.42
CA ARG A 430 -23.69 -8.25 6.46
C ARG A 430 -22.79 -9.15 7.34
N PRO A 431 -21.63 -8.68 7.81
CA PRO A 431 -20.83 -9.37 8.82
C PRO A 431 -21.64 -9.61 10.11
N THR A 432 -21.51 -10.78 10.73
CA THR A 432 -22.18 -11.12 12.00
C THR A 432 -21.25 -10.99 13.21
N GLY A 433 -19.95 -10.74 12.99
CA GLY A 433 -18.95 -10.57 14.03
C GLY A 433 -17.58 -10.17 13.45
N PRO A 434 -16.57 -9.97 14.31
CA PRO A 434 -15.23 -9.62 13.87
C PRO A 434 -14.56 -10.78 13.12
N GLU A 435 -13.51 -10.46 12.36
CA GLU A 435 -12.61 -11.47 11.80
C GLU A 435 -11.83 -12.17 12.92
N ARG A 436 -11.63 -13.47 12.76
CA ARG A 436 -10.98 -14.32 13.76
C ARG A 436 -9.91 -15.19 13.12
N ASP A 437 -8.87 -15.48 13.88
CA ASP A 437 -7.84 -16.42 13.48
C ASP A 437 -8.38 -17.85 13.51
N VAL A 438 -8.05 -18.64 12.48
CA VAL A 438 -8.37 -20.06 12.40
C VAL A 438 -7.20 -20.79 11.75
N ALA A 439 -6.64 -21.79 12.43
CA ALA A 439 -5.40 -22.45 12.00
C ALA A 439 -4.29 -21.43 11.65
N ASP A 440 -3.73 -21.48 10.44
CA ASP A 440 -2.71 -20.55 9.93
C ASP A 440 -3.29 -19.37 9.13
N GLY A 441 -4.61 -19.19 9.11
CA GLY A 441 -5.30 -18.14 8.37
C GLY A 441 -6.42 -17.46 9.17
N ARG A 442 -7.40 -16.89 8.47
CA ARG A 442 -8.48 -16.11 9.08
C ARG A 442 -9.84 -16.48 8.51
N MET A 443 -10.89 -16.23 9.30
CA MET A 443 -12.27 -16.38 8.90
C MET A 443 -13.14 -15.23 9.39
N ARG A 444 -14.22 -14.96 8.65
CA ARG A 444 -15.31 -14.10 9.12
C ARG A 444 -16.66 -14.67 8.71
N GLU A 445 -17.59 -14.63 9.64
CA GLU A 445 -18.98 -15.00 9.40
C GLU A 445 -19.78 -13.79 8.93
N PHE A 446 -20.63 -14.05 7.95
CA PHE A 446 -21.61 -13.12 7.43
C PHE A 446 -22.99 -13.78 7.54
N SER A 447 -24.04 -12.96 7.44
CA SER A 447 -25.43 -13.38 7.60
C SER A 447 -25.83 -14.56 6.69
N ARG A 448 -25.16 -14.74 5.53
CA ARG A 448 -25.45 -15.84 4.59
C ARG A 448 -24.34 -16.89 4.53
N HIS A 449 -23.07 -16.46 4.57
CA HIS A 449 -21.91 -17.32 4.28
C HIS A 449 -20.71 -17.03 5.20
N THR A 450 -19.68 -17.87 5.11
CA THR A 450 -18.42 -17.69 5.85
C THR A 450 -17.28 -17.56 4.83
N LEU A 451 -16.50 -16.48 4.91
CA LEU A 451 -15.27 -16.31 4.16
C LEU A 451 -14.08 -16.84 4.96
N PHE A 452 -13.15 -17.46 4.24
CA PHE A 452 -11.88 -17.93 4.77
C PHE A 452 -10.75 -17.41 3.88
N SER A 453 -9.66 -16.96 4.48
CA SER A 453 -8.42 -16.60 3.77
C SER A 453 -7.22 -17.21 4.46
N SER A 454 -6.15 -17.50 3.71
CA SER A 454 -4.90 -17.99 4.28
C SER A 454 -3.71 -17.16 3.76
N PRO A 455 -2.51 -17.29 4.34
CA PRO A 455 -1.31 -16.66 3.78
C PRO A 455 -0.99 -17.11 2.35
N ARG A 456 -1.56 -18.23 1.91
CA ARG A 456 -1.32 -18.87 0.61
C ARG A 456 -2.45 -18.64 -0.40
N THR A 457 -3.60 -18.13 0.04
CA THR A 457 -4.83 -18.10 -0.77
C THR A 457 -5.59 -16.80 -0.55
N ASP A 458 -6.27 -16.32 -1.59
CA ASP A 458 -7.30 -15.28 -1.46
C ASP A 458 -8.45 -15.74 -0.54
N ALA A 459 -9.42 -14.84 -0.32
CA ALA A 459 -10.61 -15.14 0.47
C ALA A 459 -11.69 -15.85 -0.37
N TYR A 460 -12.09 -17.04 0.05
CA TYR A 460 -13.12 -17.86 -0.62
C TYR A 460 -14.23 -18.24 0.37
N TRP A 461 -15.47 -18.35 -0.11
CA TRP A 461 -16.59 -18.77 0.73
C TRP A 461 -17.06 -20.17 0.39
N THR A 462 -17.63 -20.84 1.39
CA THR A 462 -18.39 -22.08 1.20
C THR A 462 -19.87 -21.80 1.40
N VAL A 463 -20.73 -22.39 0.55
CA VAL A 463 -22.20 -22.23 0.63
C VAL A 463 -22.93 -23.56 0.79
N GLY A 464 -24.20 -23.46 1.17
CA GLY A 464 -25.16 -24.59 1.15
C GLY A 464 -24.65 -25.87 1.82
N ARG A 465 -24.94 -27.01 1.17
CA ARG A 465 -24.60 -28.34 1.68
C ARG A 465 -23.08 -28.59 1.74
N ILE A 466 -22.30 -27.94 0.88
CA ILE A 466 -20.83 -28.02 0.92
C ILE A 466 -20.29 -27.36 2.18
N ARG A 467 -20.76 -26.16 2.52
CA ARG A 467 -20.42 -25.45 3.76
C ARG A 467 -20.78 -26.28 4.99
N ASP A 468 -21.97 -26.85 5.01
CA ASP A 468 -22.44 -27.62 6.16
C ASP A 468 -21.55 -28.87 6.36
N ARG A 469 -21.15 -29.53 5.26
CA ARG A 469 -20.17 -30.64 5.32
C ARG A 469 -18.80 -30.18 5.79
N TYR A 470 -18.29 -29.06 5.27
CA TYR A 470 -16.99 -28.51 5.66
C TYR A 470 -16.96 -28.12 7.14
N ARG A 471 -18.04 -27.53 7.66
CA ARG A 471 -18.21 -27.24 9.10
C ARG A 471 -18.21 -28.51 9.94
N ALA A 472 -18.95 -29.54 9.54
CA ALA A 472 -18.98 -30.82 10.24
C ALA A 472 -17.61 -31.52 10.31
N LEU A 473 -16.69 -31.19 9.39
CA LEU A 473 -15.31 -31.71 9.36
C LEU A 473 -14.33 -30.87 10.20
N GLY A 474 -14.77 -29.76 10.80
CA GLY A 474 -13.90 -28.83 11.56
C GLY A 474 -13.34 -27.66 10.75
N THR A 475 -13.89 -27.36 9.58
CA THR A 475 -13.49 -26.22 8.71
C THR A 475 -11.98 -26.21 8.36
N ALA A 476 -11.29 -25.08 8.49
CA ALA A 476 -9.86 -24.95 8.16
C ALA A 476 -8.95 -25.77 9.10
N GLY A 477 -9.46 -26.20 10.26
CA GLY A 477 -8.80 -27.17 11.13
C GLY A 477 -8.85 -28.62 10.61
N SER A 478 -9.66 -28.90 9.60
CA SER A 478 -9.78 -30.23 8.98
C SER A 478 -8.58 -30.58 8.09
N ARG A 479 -8.50 -31.84 7.67
CA ARG A 479 -7.49 -32.30 6.70
C ARG A 479 -7.59 -31.63 5.33
N LEU A 480 -8.77 -31.09 4.97
CA LEU A 480 -8.96 -30.36 3.71
C LEU A 480 -8.27 -28.99 3.70
N ARG A 481 -8.02 -28.40 4.88
CA ARG A 481 -7.50 -27.03 5.05
C ARG A 481 -8.39 -25.98 4.37
N PHE A 482 -7.84 -24.87 3.90
CA PHE A 482 -8.58 -23.71 3.40
C PHE A 482 -9.26 -23.97 2.06
N PRO A 483 -10.42 -23.34 1.78
CA PRO A 483 -10.98 -23.30 0.44
C PRO A 483 -10.05 -22.49 -0.49
N ILE A 484 -9.94 -22.94 -1.73
CA ILE A 484 -9.16 -22.29 -2.80
C ILE A 484 -10.03 -21.91 -4.02
N SER A 485 -11.33 -22.15 -3.93
CA SER A 485 -12.32 -21.71 -4.89
C SER A 485 -13.64 -21.43 -4.16
N ASP A 486 -14.46 -20.57 -4.75
CA ASP A 486 -15.88 -20.56 -4.42
C ASP A 486 -16.56 -21.81 -4.97
N GLU A 487 -17.86 -21.99 -4.68
CA GLU A 487 -18.65 -23.06 -5.26
C GLU A 487 -18.81 -22.86 -6.78
N GLU A 488 -18.36 -23.85 -7.55
CA GLU A 488 -18.42 -23.86 -9.02
C GLU A 488 -19.30 -25.02 -9.53
N ALA A 489 -19.83 -24.87 -10.74
CA ALA A 489 -20.54 -25.94 -11.42
C ALA A 489 -19.55 -27.06 -11.80
N GLY A 490 -19.91 -28.29 -11.46
CA GLY A 490 -19.13 -29.48 -11.76
C GLY A 490 -19.85 -30.42 -12.73
N PRO A 491 -19.14 -31.47 -13.20
CA PRO A 491 -19.69 -32.49 -14.08
C PRO A 491 -20.90 -33.21 -13.48
N HIS A 492 -21.76 -33.76 -14.34
CA HIS A 492 -22.97 -34.49 -13.95
C HIS A 492 -23.92 -33.68 -13.03
N GLY A 493 -24.01 -32.36 -13.24
CA GLY A 493 -24.86 -31.47 -12.45
C GLY A 493 -24.40 -31.29 -11.00
N SER A 494 -23.13 -31.59 -10.71
CA SER A 494 -22.57 -31.41 -9.37
C SER A 494 -22.22 -29.94 -9.08
N ARG A 495 -22.01 -29.65 -7.80
CA ARG A 495 -21.43 -28.40 -7.31
C ARG A 495 -20.15 -28.73 -6.57
N ILE A 496 -19.09 -27.98 -6.79
CA ILE A 496 -17.75 -28.30 -6.28
C ILE A 496 -17.19 -27.08 -5.55
N SER A 497 -16.61 -27.28 -4.37
CA SER A 497 -15.64 -26.34 -3.80
C SER A 497 -14.32 -27.04 -3.64
N ARG A 498 -13.25 -26.38 -4.09
CA ARG A 498 -11.88 -26.89 -3.99
C ARG A 498 -11.24 -26.39 -2.70
N PHE A 499 -10.40 -27.23 -2.13
CA PHE A 499 -9.63 -26.97 -0.92
C PHE A 499 -8.17 -27.33 -1.18
N GLU A 500 -7.25 -26.89 -0.31
CA GLU A 500 -5.82 -27.12 -0.52
C GLU A 500 -5.48 -28.62 -0.70
N ASN A 501 -6.18 -29.49 0.05
CA ASN A 501 -5.93 -30.94 0.05
C ASN A 501 -7.09 -31.78 -0.53
N GLY A 502 -7.94 -31.20 -1.39
CA GLY A 502 -9.01 -31.96 -2.03
C GLY A 502 -10.18 -31.12 -2.52
N ALA A 503 -11.34 -31.74 -2.64
CA ALA A 503 -12.60 -31.08 -2.97
C ALA A 503 -13.76 -31.65 -2.16
N ILE A 504 -14.79 -30.83 -1.98
CA ILE A 504 -16.12 -31.31 -1.60
C ILE A 504 -17.02 -31.19 -2.81
N ILE A 505 -17.61 -32.31 -3.22
CA ILE A 505 -18.49 -32.41 -4.38
C ILE A 505 -19.89 -32.71 -3.87
N PHE A 506 -20.85 -31.85 -4.20
CA PHE A 506 -22.26 -32.01 -3.87
C PHE A 506 -23.08 -32.41 -5.10
N THR A 507 -23.94 -33.41 -4.94
CA THR A 507 -25.08 -33.65 -5.84
C THR A 507 -26.33 -33.90 -5.03
N GLY A 508 -27.50 -33.64 -5.64
CA GLY A 508 -28.79 -33.99 -5.03
C GLY A 508 -28.87 -35.45 -4.59
N PRO A 509 -28.54 -36.44 -5.46
CA PRO A 509 -28.64 -37.85 -5.12
C PRO A 509 -27.64 -38.35 -4.06
N THR A 510 -26.39 -37.86 -4.06
CA THR A 510 -25.33 -38.43 -3.20
C THR A 510 -24.96 -37.58 -1.99
N GLY A 511 -25.42 -36.33 -1.92
CA GLY A 511 -25.04 -35.36 -0.90
C GLY A 511 -23.64 -34.80 -1.12
N ALA A 512 -23.11 -34.10 -0.12
CA ALA A 512 -21.78 -33.47 -0.16
C ALA A 512 -20.71 -34.47 0.31
N ARG A 513 -19.82 -34.85 -0.60
CA ARG A 513 -18.79 -35.89 -0.40
C ARG A 513 -17.40 -35.32 -0.58
N VAL A 514 -16.49 -35.76 0.28
CA VAL A 514 -15.08 -35.37 0.23
C VAL A 514 -14.34 -36.27 -0.74
N VAL A 515 -13.54 -35.70 -1.63
CA VAL A 515 -12.54 -36.42 -2.44
C VAL A 515 -11.19 -35.80 -2.14
N ARG A 516 -10.23 -36.55 -1.59
CA ARG A 516 -8.97 -35.98 -1.08
C ARG A 516 -7.80 -36.23 -2.02
N ASP A 517 -6.77 -35.40 -1.84
CA ASP A 517 -5.40 -35.67 -2.27
C ASP A 517 -5.29 -36.22 -3.69
N GLY A 518 -4.77 -37.45 -3.81
CA GLY A 518 -4.53 -38.12 -5.06
C GLY A 518 -5.82 -38.50 -5.80
N PHE A 519 -6.87 -38.92 -5.09
CA PHE A 519 -8.17 -39.23 -5.71
C PHE A 519 -8.74 -38.00 -6.39
N TRP A 520 -8.67 -36.83 -5.73
CA TRP A 520 -9.13 -35.59 -6.31
C TRP A 520 -8.36 -35.23 -7.58
N ARG A 521 -7.02 -35.33 -7.54
CA ARG A 521 -6.19 -35.08 -8.73
C ARG A 521 -6.57 -36.00 -9.89
N SER A 522 -6.66 -37.31 -9.66
CA SER A 522 -7.08 -38.25 -10.71
C SER A 522 -8.47 -37.93 -11.27
N TYR A 523 -9.45 -37.65 -10.40
CA TYR A 523 -10.83 -37.37 -10.82
C TYR A 523 -10.99 -36.02 -11.54
N ARG A 524 -10.23 -35.00 -11.12
CA ARG A 524 -10.22 -33.67 -11.74
C ARG A 524 -9.58 -33.72 -13.13
N ASP A 525 -8.41 -34.35 -13.23
CA ASP A 525 -7.53 -34.26 -14.39
C ASP A 525 -7.86 -35.28 -15.50
N ASP A 526 -8.56 -36.38 -15.17
CA ASP A 526 -8.96 -37.41 -16.14
C ASP A 526 -10.48 -37.40 -16.37
N ALA A 527 -10.90 -36.79 -17.48
CA ALA A 527 -12.32 -36.74 -17.88
C ALA A 527 -12.91 -38.14 -18.15
N ARG A 528 -12.12 -39.08 -18.71
CA ARG A 528 -12.61 -40.43 -19.01
C ARG A 528 -12.86 -41.21 -17.71
N LEU A 529 -11.93 -41.10 -16.76
CA LEU A 529 -12.09 -41.69 -15.43
C LEU A 529 -13.34 -41.13 -14.74
N ARG A 530 -13.51 -39.81 -14.78
CA ARG A 530 -14.65 -39.13 -14.19
C ARG A 530 -15.98 -39.57 -14.80
N ASP A 531 -16.09 -39.61 -16.13
CA ASP A 531 -17.32 -40.01 -16.80
C ASP A 531 -17.67 -41.49 -16.52
N ALA A 532 -16.64 -42.32 -16.39
CA ALA A 532 -16.75 -43.72 -16.05
C ALA A 532 -17.24 -43.96 -14.61
N LEU A 533 -16.73 -43.19 -13.64
CA LEU A 533 -17.11 -43.30 -12.23
C LEU A 533 -18.43 -42.58 -11.90
N GLY A 534 -18.73 -41.50 -12.60
CA GLY A 534 -19.79 -40.56 -12.21
C GLY A 534 -19.41 -39.80 -10.93
N VAL A 535 -20.38 -39.49 -10.07
CA VAL A 535 -20.16 -38.62 -8.90
C VAL A 535 -19.85 -39.41 -7.63
N PRO A 536 -19.10 -38.85 -6.66
CA PRO A 536 -18.82 -39.55 -5.41
C PRO A 536 -20.11 -39.88 -4.65
N ALA A 537 -20.21 -41.11 -4.16
CA ALA A 537 -21.40 -41.65 -3.48
C ALA A 537 -21.11 -42.12 -2.04
N GLY A 538 -19.84 -42.24 -1.66
CA GLY A 538 -19.40 -42.55 -0.31
C GLY A 538 -18.15 -41.77 0.09
N GLU A 539 -17.76 -41.89 1.36
CA GLU A 539 -16.50 -41.33 1.84
C GLU A 539 -15.32 -42.19 1.38
N GLU A 540 -14.15 -41.57 1.29
CA GLU A 540 -12.89 -42.28 1.12
C GLU A 540 -12.53 -43.03 2.41
N VAL A 541 -12.42 -44.35 2.33
CA VAL A 541 -12.11 -45.23 3.46
C VAL A 541 -10.95 -46.15 3.12
N ALA A 542 -10.24 -46.65 4.13
CA ALA A 542 -9.35 -47.78 3.91
C ALA A 542 -10.21 -49.04 3.76
N HIS A 543 -9.98 -49.82 2.69
CA HIS A 543 -10.68 -51.08 2.49
C HIS A 543 -10.42 -52.00 3.70
N THR A 544 -11.48 -52.58 4.25
CA THR A 544 -11.45 -53.32 5.54
C THR A 544 -10.35 -54.38 5.58
N THR A 545 -10.21 -55.15 4.50
CA THR A 545 -9.24 -56.26 4.39
C THR A 545 -7.97 -55.95 3.60
N LEU A 546 -8.04 -55.06 2.60
CA LEU A 546 -6.94 -54.79 1.68
C LEU A 546 -6.07 -53.62 2.17
N ARG A 547 -6.54 -52.82 3.13
CA ARG A 547 -5.90 -51.60 3.65
C ARG A 547 -5.57 -50.54 2.60
N THR A 548 -6.01 -50.72 1.36
CA THR A 548 -5.91 -49.75 0.26
C THR A 548 -7.00 -48.69 0.39
N PRO A 549 -6.69 -47.39 0.21
CA PRO A 549 -7.71 -46.36 0.11
C PRO A 549 -8.65 -46.61 -1.06
N VAL A 550 -9.95 -46.50 -0.81
CA VAL A 550 -11.02 -46.78 -1.77
C VAL A 550 -12.16 -45.80 -1.54
N GLN A 551 -12.81 -45.38 -2.63
CA GLN A 551 -13.98 -44.52 -2.57
C GLN A 551 -15.07 -45.02 -3.52
N ARG A 552 -16.31 -44.99 -3.04
CA ARG A 552 -17.49 -45.34 -3.84
C ARG A 552 -17.98 -44.14 -4.65
N PHE A 553 -18.32 -44.39 -5.91
CA PHE A 553 -18.94 -43.46 -6.84
C PHE A 553 -20.27 -44.00 -7.34
N SER A 554 -21.05 -43.18 -8.05
CA SER A 554 -22.39 -43.54 -8.52
C SER A 554 -22.39 -44.72 -9.50
N LYS A 555 -21.31 -44.92 -10.27
CA LYS A 555 -21.21 -45.99 -11.28
C LYS A 555 -20.21 -47.11 -10.92
N GLY A 556 -19.60 -47.06 -9.73
CA GLY A 556 -18.63 -48.07 -9.31
C GLY A 556 -17.72 -47.62 -8.17
N TRP A 557 -16.50 -48.16 -8.14
CA TRP A 557 -15.49 -47.88 -7.13
C TRP A 557 -14.23 -47.31 -7.76
N ALA A 558 -13.51 -46.50 -7.00
CA ALA A 558 -12.14 -46.09 -7.32
C ALA A 558 -11.19 -46.60 -6.24
N PHE A 559 -10.13 -47.29 -6.65
CA PHE A 559 -9.09 -47.80 -5.77
C PHE A 559 -7.81 -46.99 -5.95
N TRP A 560 -7.14 -46.64 -4.85
CA TRP A 560 -5.86 -45.95 -4.91
C TRP A 560 -4.75 -46.97 -5.13
N GLN A 561 -4.23 -47.07 -6.36
CA GLN A 561 -3.20 -48.04 -6.70
C GLN A 561 -2.16 -47.46 -7.64
N GLY A 562 -0.87 -47.65 -7.32
CA GLY A 562 0.24 -47.17 -8.15
C GLY A 562 0.28 -45.65 -8.32
N GLY A 563 -0.17 -44.88 -7.33
CA GLY A 563 -0.16 -43.41 -7.36
C GLY A 563 -1.31 -42.76 -8.14
N ARG A 564 -2.34 -43.53 -8.52
CA ARG A 564 -3.54 -43.02 -9.21
C ARG A 564 -4.82 -43.73 -8.76
N ALA A 565 -5.95 -43.13 -9.06
CA ALA A 565 -7.24 -43.78 -8.92
C ALA A 565 -7.48 -44.76 -10.08
N VAL A 566 -7.80 -46.01 -9.75
CA VAL A 566 -8.11 -47.07 -10.71
C VAL A 566 -9.61 -47.41 -10.61
N PRO A 567 -10.39 -47.27 -11.69
CA PRO A 567 -11.83 -47.50 -11.66
C PRO A 567 -12.16 -49.00 -11.71
N LEU A 568 -13.21 -49.39 -10.99
CA LEU A 568 -13.88 -50.68 -11.08
C LEU A 568 -15.38 -50.44 -11.23
N ILE A 569 -15.88 -50.56 -12.45
CA ILE A 569 -17.17 -50.02 -12.89
C ILE A 569 -18.03 -51.08 -13.56
N GLY A 570 -19.29 -50.72 -13.85
CA GLY A 570 -20.21 -51.54 -14.64
C GLY A 570 -20.38 -52.95 -14.07
N GLY A 571 -20.32 -53.93 -14.97
CA GLY A 571 -20.48 -55.35 -14.62
C GLY A 571 -19.46 -55.87 -13.61
N PHE A 572 -18.19 -55.43 -13.72
CA PHE A 572 -17.14 -55.80 -12.78
C PHE A 572 -17.35 -55.19 -11.40
N GLY A 573 -17.73 -53.91 -11.31
CA GLY A 573 -18.09 -53.26 -10.06
C GLY A 573 -19.31 -53.91 -9.40
N GLY A 574 -20.32 -54.27 -10.20
CA GLY A 574 -21.49 -55.02 -9.72
C GLY A 574 -21.15 -56.42 -9.20
N HIS A 575 -20.14 -57.08 -9.78
CA HIS A 575 -19.62 -58.35 -9.27
C HIS A 575 -18.84 -58.17 -7.97
N TRP A 576 -17.96 -57.18 -7.89
CA TRP A 576 -17.21 -56.83 -6.68
C TRP A 576 -18.11 -56.65 -5.47
N ASN A 577 -19.23 -55.92 -5.62
CA ASN A 577 -20.20 -55.68 -4.56
C ASN A 577 -20.86 -56.94 -3.99
N ARG A 578 -20.88 -58.04 -4.75
CA ARG A 578 -21.49 -59.31 -4.34
C ARG A 578 -20.50 -60.23 -3.61
N LEU A 579 -19.21 -59.94 -3.69
CA LEU A 579 -18.17 -60.71 -3.01
C LEU A 579 -18.10 -60.32 -1.53
N SER A 580 -17.91 -61.31 -0.67
CA SER A 580 -17.56 -61.08 0.74
C SER A 580 -16.17 -60.44 0.87
N ASP A 581 -15.89 -59.80 2.01
CA ASP A 581 -14.59 -59.20 2.33
C ASP A 581 -13.41 -60.17 2.18
N SER A 582 -13.64 -61.46 2.50
CA SER A 582 -12.66 -62.53 2.31
C SER A 582 -12.43 -62.79 0.82
N GLU A 583 -13.49 -62.91 0.03
CA GLU A 583 -13.36 -63.13 -1.41
C GLU A 583 -12.67 -61.94 -2.10
N GLN A 584 -13.03 -60.70 -1.76
CA GLN A 584 -12.39 -59.49 -2.25
C GLN A 584 -10.89 -59.47 -1.92
N ARG A 585 -10.51 -59.86 -0.69
CA ARG A 585 -9.10 -60.01 -0.29
C ARG A 585 -8.35 -60.99 -1.20
N HIS A 586 -8.97 -62.11 -1.56
CA HIS A 586 -8.35 -63.11 -2.43
C HIS A 586 -8.17 -62.62 -3.88
N ARG A 587 -9.06 -61.77 -4.39
CA ARG A 587 -8.96 -61.19 -5.75
C ARG A 587 -8.06 -59.94 -5.82
N GLY A 588 -7.74 -59.36 -4.67
CA GLY A 588 -6.86 -58.20 -4.61
C GLY A 588 -7.52 -56.93 -5.18
N VAL A 589 -6.70 -55.94 -5.56
CA VAL A 589 -7.19 -54.64 -6.07
C VAL A 589 -6.97 -54.52 -7.57
N PRO A 590 -7.80 -53.74 -8.29
CA PRO A 590 -7.58 -53.49 -9.71
C PRO A 590 -6.25 -52.74 -9.94
N THR A 591 -5.54 -53.08 -11.01
CA THR A 591 -4.19 -52.54 -11.32
C THR A 591 -4.18 -51.52 -12.45
N GLY A 592 -5.28 -51.43 -13.22
CA GLY A 592 -5.45 -50.46 -14.30
C GLY A 592 -6.93 -50.35 -14.70
N PRO A 593 -7.27 -49.43 -15.61
CA PRO A 593 -8.64 -49.31 -16.11
C PRO A 593 -9.05 -50.55 -16.92
N GLU A 594 -10.35 -50.69 -17.14
CA GLU A 594 -10.91 -51.68 -18.06
C GLU A 594 -10.32 -51.52 -19.47
N THR A 595 -9.90 -52.63 -20.07
CA THR A 595 -9.42 -52.68 -21.46
C THR A 595 -10.23 -53.68 -22.27
N ARG A 596 -10.03 -53.72 -23.59
CA ARG A 596 -10.57 -54.79 -24.44
C ARG A 596 -9.52 -55.85 -24.69
N SER A 597 -9.94 -57.11 -24.62
CA SER A 597 -9.13 -58.24 -25.06
C SER A 597 -8.74 -58.05 -26.52
N ALA A 598 -7.45 -58.22 -26.82
CA ALA A 598 -6.95 -58.12 -28.19
C ALA A 598 -7.33 -59.32 -29.06
N ALA A 599 -7.68 -60.48 -28.46
CA ALA A 599 -8.04 -61.69 -29.20
C ALA A 599 -9.54 -61.79 -29.49
N LYS A 600 -10.38 -61.34 -28.54
CA LYS A 600 -11.83 -61.60 -28.55
C LYS A 600 -12.68 -60.33 -28.41
N GLY A 601 -12.06 -59.17 -28.18
CA GLY A 601 -12.77 -57.89 -28.06
C GLY A 601 -13.58 -57.71 -26.77
N VAL A 602 -13.65 -58.72 -25.89
CA VAL A 602 -14.40 -58.68 -24.62
C VAL A 602 -13.75 -57.74 -23.60
N PRO A 603 -14.52 -57.07 -22.72
CA PRO A 603 -13.96 -56.27 -21.63
C PRO A 603 -13.11 -57.10 -20.66
N VAL A 604 -11.99 -56.53 -20.22
CA VAL A 604 -11.01 -57.14 -19.33
C VAL A 604 -10.62 -56.17 -18.22
N GLN A 605 -10.69 -56.64 -16.98
CA GLN A 605 -10.23 -55.91 -15.79
C GLN A 605 -9.12 -56.71 -15.11
N ARG A 606 -7.94 -56.08 -14.94
CA ARG A 606 -6.79 -56.71 -14.27
C ARG A 606 -6.75 -56.34 -12.79
N PHE A 607 -6.37 -57.31 -11.98
CA PHE A 607 -6.20 -57.22 -10.54
C PHE A 607 -4.79 -57.64 -10.12
N THR A 608 -4.41 -57.37 -8.87
CA THR A 608 -3.10 -57.76 -8.34
C THR A 608 -2.92 -59.28 -8.27
N THR A 609 -4.01 -60.05 -8.12
CA THR A 609 -3.96 -61.50 -8.03
C THR A 609 -4.61 -62.23 -9.20
N GLY A 610 -5.14 -61.52 -10.22
CA GLY A 610 -5.87 -62.18 -11.30
C GLY A 610 -6.38 -61.28 -12.41
N THR A 611 -7.14 -61.87 -13.32
CA THR A 611 -7.76 -61.21 -14.49
C THR A 611 -9.24 -61.59 -14.58
N TRP A 612 -10.09 -60.58 -14.74
CA TRP A 612 -11.53 -60.72 -14.95
C TRP A 612 -11.91 -60.39 -16.38
N PHE A 613 -12.76 -61.23 -16.98
CA PHE A 613 -13.30 -61.08 -18.33
C PHE A 613 -14.82 -60.94 -18.25
N TRP A 614 -15.39 -60.07 -19.06
CA TRP A 614 -16.84 -59.91 -19.17
C TRP A 614 -17.36 -60.69 -20.38
N VAL A 615 -18.01 -61.82 -20.13
CA VAL A 615 -18.49 -62.76 -21.17
C VAL A 615 -19.93 -63.15 -20.84
N ASP A 616 -20.83 -63.06 -21.81
CA ASP A 616 -22.26 -63.40 -21.67
C ASP A 616 -22.92 -62.77 -20.43
N HIS A 617 -22.67 -61.47 -20.22
CA HIS A 617 -23.16 -60.69 -19.07
C HIS A 617 -22.72 -61.19 -17.69
N ARG A 618 -21.64 -61.99 -17.62
CA ARG A 618 -21.08 -62.51 -16.37
C ARG A 618 -19.57 -62.27 -16.30
N VAL A 619 -19.05 -62.18 -15.08
CA VAL A 619 -17.60 -62.18 -14.84
C VAL A 619 -17.08 -63.61 -14.91
N ARG A 620 -16.05 -63.82 -15.72
CA ARG A 620 -15.23 -65.03 -15.76
C ARG A 620 -13.85 -64.65 -15.26
N GLU A 621 -13.31 -65.37 -14.28
CA GLU A 621 -12.08 -64.97 -13.59
C GLU A 621 -11.02 -66.06 -13.57
N THR A 622 -9.77 -65.64 -13.69
CA THR A 622 -8.59 -66.41 -13.34
C THR A 622 -7.86 -65.68 -12.23
N TYR A 623 -7.35 -66.38 -11.22
CA TYR A 623 -6.53 -65.76 -10.19
C TYR A 623 -5.42 -66.70 -9.69
N GLY A 624 -4.52 -66.17 -8.85
CA GLY A 624 -3.41 -66.89 -8.24
C GLY A 624 -2.47 -67.56 -9.25
N LYS A 625 -2.05 -68.78 -8.93
CA LYS A 625 -1.10 -69.55 -9.75
C LYS A 625 -1.68 -70.04 -11.07
N ILE A 626 -3.01 -70.15 -11.16
CA ILE A 626 -3.67 -70.48 -12.43
C ILE A 626 -3.61 -69.29 -13.39
N ASP A 627 -3.90 -68.07 -12.93
CA ASP A 627 -3.77 -66.86 -13.75
C ASP A 627 -2.33 -66.60 -14.19
N GLU A 628 -1.35 -66.81 -13.29
CA GLU A 628 0.07 -66.70 -13.62
C GLU A 628 0.43 -67.65 -14.78
N ARG A 629 0.02 -68.92 -14.69
CA ARG A 629 0.28 -69.89 -15.76
C ARG A 629 -0.48 -69.56 -17.03
N TYR A 630 -1.74 -69.14 -16.93
CA TYR A 630 -2.56 -68.74 -18.07
C TYR A 630 -1.92 -67.58 -18.85
N ARG A 631 -1.41 -66.56 -18.14
CA ARG A 631 -0.70 -65.43 -18.75
C ARG A 631 0.62 -65.84 -19.41
N GLN A 632 1.39 -66.74 -18.80
CA GLN A 632 2.62 -67.28 -19.41
C GLN A 632 2.37 -67.98 -20.75
N LEU A 633 1.19 -68.58 -20.93
CA LEU A 633 0.80 -69.26 -22.18
C LEU A 633 0.30 -68.30 -23.26
N GLY A 634 0.24 -67.00 -22.99
CA GLY A 634 -0.34 -66.00 -23.90
C GLY A 634 -1.79 -65.61 -23.57
N ALA A 635 -2.29 -66.00 -22.40
CA ALA A 635 -3.64 -65.68 -21.92
C ALA A 635 -4.72 -66.05 -22.96
N GLU A 636 -5.64 -65.13 -23.26
CA GLU A 636 -6.76 -65.38 -24.16
C GLU A 636 -6.37 -65.47 -25.64
N LYS A 637 -5.10 -65.17 -25.97
CA LYS A 637 -4.51 -65.43 -27.30
C LYS A 637 -4.00 -66.86 -27.44
N SER A 638 -3.87 -67.59 -26.33
CA SER A 638 -3.40 -68.97 -26.33
C SER A 638 -4.46 -69.93 -26.87
N ARG A 639 -4.07 -71.18 -27.12
CA ARG A 639 -4.99 -72.28 -27.48
C ARG A 639 -6.07 -72.56 -26.42
N LEU A 640 -5.94 -72.03 -25.20
CA LEU A 640 -6.97 -72.17 -24.17
C LEU A 640 -8.17 -71.25 -24.41
N GLY A 641 -7.99 -70.09 -25.04
CA GLY A 641 -9.06 -69.10 -25.20
C GLY A 641 -9.54 -68.52 -23.85
N LEU A 642 -10.78 -68.02 -23.81
CA LEU A 642 -11.34 -67.36 -22.61
C LEU A 642 -11.69 -68.36 -21.49
N PRO A 643 -11.66 -67.94 -20.21
CA PRO A 643 -12.16 -68.75 -19.11
C PRO A 643 -13.69 -68.92 -19.17
N LEU A 644 -14.19 -70.11 -18.84
CA LEU A 644 -15.61 -70.46 -18.88
C LEU A 644 -16.33 -70.22 -17.54
N GLY A 645 -15.60 -69.95 -16.46
CA GLY A 645 -16.16 -69.82 -15.11
C GLY A 645 -15.15 -69.34 -14.08
N THR A 646 -15.58 -69.29 -12.82
CA THR A 646 -14.70 -69.13 -11.67
C THR A 646 -13.91 -70.41 -11.43
N GLU A 647 -12.74 -70.31 -10.78
CA GLU A 647 -11.97 -71.47 -10.34
C GLU A 647 -12.79 -72.37 -9.40
N GLU A 648 -12.85 -73.67 -9.70
CA GLU A 648 -13.59 -74.69 -8.95
C GLU A 648 -12.63 -75.53 -8.09
N ALA A 649 -13.14 -76.07 -6.99
CA ALA A 649 -12.44 -77.11 -6.24
C ALA A 649 -12.42 -78.41 -7.06
N GLY A 650 -11.23 -79.00 -7.22
CA GLY A 650 -11.02 -80.27 -7.89
C GLY A 650 -10.60 -81.40 -6.92
N PRO A 651 -10.53 -82.65 -7.40
CA PRO A 651 -10.19 -83.80 -6.58
C PRO A 651 -8.84 -83.66 -5.86
N GLY A 652 -8.79 -84.10 -4.60
CA GLY A 652 -7.57 -84.13 -3.79
C GLY A 652 -6.95 -82.76 -3.53
N GLY A 653 -7.77 -81.74 -3.26
CA GLY A 653 -7.33 -80.39 -2.92
C GLY A 653 -6.81 -79.56 -4.10
N SER A 654 -7.07 -80.00 -5.33
CA SER A 654 -6.70 -79.24 -6.53
C SER A 654 -7.66 -78.08 -6.79
N ARG A 655 -7.20 -77.10 -7.57
CA ARG A 655 -8.01 -76.00 -8.10
C ARG A 655 -8.03 -76.07 -9.61
N VAL A 656 -9.19 -75.92 -10.22
CA VAL A 656 -9.35 -76.12 -11.68
C VAL A 656 -10.07 -74.91 -12.28
N SER A 657 -9.48 -74.33 -13.31
CA SER A 657 -10.17 -73.38 -14.20
C SER A 657 -10.38 -74.02 -15.57
N ARG A 658 -11.62 -73.92 -16.07
CA ARG A 658 -11.98 -74.36 -17.42
C ARG A 658 -11.93 -73.18 -18.39
N PHE A 659 -11.47 -73.46 -19.60
CA PHE A 659 -11.33 -72.51 -20.71
C PHE A 659 -11.98 -73.11 -21.97
N GLU A 660 -12.25 -72.28 -22.98
CA GLU A 660 -12.85 -72.71 -24.25
C GLU A 660 -12.12 -73.93 -24.87
N GLY A 661 -10.79 -73.90 -24.85
CA GLY A 661 -9.91 -74.91 -25.48
C GLY A 661 -9.19 -75.84 -24.50
N GLY A 662 -9.59 -75.92 -23.22
CA GLY A 662 -8.96 -76.82 -22.26
C GLY A 662 -9.15 -76.46 -20.79
N THR A 663 -8.32 -77.02 -19.92
CA THR A 663 -8.33 -76.78 -18.47
C THR A 663 -6.94 -76.52 -17.93
N ILE A 664 -6.82 -75.63 -16.94
CA ILE A 664 -5.63 -75.52 -16.09
C ILE A 664 -5.99 -76.04 -14.69
N THR A 665 -5.21 -77.00 -14.20
CA THR A 665 -5.35 -77.55 -12.85
C THR A 665 -4.12 -77.21 -12.02
N TRP A 666 -4.31 -76.55 -10.89
CA TRP A 666 -3.27 -76.32 -9.89
C TRP A 666 -3.39 -77.33 -8.75
N LYS A 667 -2.30 -78.07 -8.49
CA LYS A 667 -2.20 -79.01 -7.37
C LYS A 667 -0.75 -79.10 -6.88
N SER A 668 -0.54 -79.05 -5.57
CA SER A 668 0.77 -79.24 -4.93
C SER A 668 1.89 -78.39 -5.57
N GLY A 669 1.62 -77.11 -5.82
CA GLY A 669 2.59 -76.16 -6.39
C GLY A 669 2.78 -76.25 -7.91
N LYS A 670 2.14 -77.19 -8.62
CA LYS A 670 2.26 -77.36 -10.07
C LYS A 670 0.95 -76.99 -10.78
N ALA A 671 1.05 -76.18 -11.84
CA ALA A 671 -0.06 -75.87 -12.74
C ALA A 671 0.06 -76.71 -14.03
N THR A 672 -0.86 -77.66 -14.21
CA THR A 672 -0.90 -78.58 -15.36
C THR A 672 -1.96 -78.11 -16.35
N VAL A 673 -1.64 -78.10 -17.65
CA VAL A 673 -2.53 -77.69 -18.73
C VAL A 673 -2.98 -78.94 -19.49
N ARG A 674 -4.28 -79.04 -19.77
CA ARG A 674 -4.84 -80.07 -20.65
C ARG A 674 -5.67 -79.39 -21.74
N TYR A 675 -5.24 -79.51 -22.99
CA TYR A 675 -6.01 -79.02 -24.13
C TYR A 675 -7.18 -79.97 -24.43
N ARG A 676 -8.25 -79.40 -24.97
CA ARG A 676 -9.39 -80.15 -25.51
C ARG A 676 -9.06 -80.70 -26.89
#